data_AF-A0A7J4R9V7-F1
#
_entry.id   AF-A0A7J4R9V7-F1
#
_cell.length_a   1.000
_cell.length_b   1.000
_cell.length_c   1.000
_cell.angle_alpha   90.00
_cell.angle_beta   90.00
_cell.angle_gamma   90.00
#
_symmetry.space_group_name_H-M   'P 1'
#
loop_
_entity.id
_entity.type
_entity.pdbx_description
1 polymer ?
#
loop_
_entity_poly.entity_id
_entity_poly.type
_entity_poly.pdbx_seq_one_letter_code
_entity_poly.pdbx_strand_id
1 'polypeptide(L)'
;GYSNPNLNVNFTIIDDSPIASCCLVVDGESNCVDAIENGENTITAQSLSDGQHTWQLNCSDVWGNEEITPEYAVTVVSQAPLIKLGSPAEGEFLLEGGRNIIFTVNSSLSTNCTMTIARNGETTYSNLFVSAGLGPQSQGFTLGHGNYTINITCTDQVSNRANITRNFRVSNISLSLNKEGYELNEPVVITVSPLLSKANLTITRQDLLNNVQPTFSEITSELINFTKTQFAGEYVINISAFYDHQQINLVKLFSISNSLSPRLTTEKSVYDTWEGVLFTLNASGGTEPYSFDLSFGDGANTTTTESYVSHAYERSGSFEVRLSVKDKYGNVNSIVKSVKALNPLLIITRENGTDALLNSTGIEVSASSIEFAYTNSSGLADLKLREGWYNLTATKSGYLSNRVEFYINKSMSITVYLTKITDQDTTPPGITLTSPDNNAQQNTSLRFSFRASDNSVMSCTLQTKSTGDWTDATGAKDIASGSETSFDLTLNPGTYTWRVKCSDAAGNTGYSGERTLTVAATELVELAQIDSSQDSEILRRVDELITHFSTIGEAEGEVVDELDISNQLDRYKFRIQTIQRDLNSLEDRQLSDDERERERSRILTQLEEVKQEIPSDIRVLQKKELTAYPTREEINNLSAEYAAIVNTSSLRRNPKAFADRNNQLQNMVTITAKVIVVEVSYLFRETETISLVIKRIKTDADPGSASLVDFIPKDIAQDADEIKFITEPRILKKDPVVEFDLKDDGTIKYVIKKAIDPERISELKSLAVVKDIKDRNIAITGWPIATIATTASILGLDPNDRRQVSLFILVILLVLGYIMYQFAIPHRLSELVLKSKKKMAALRQIAIKAEEAVNDKNWEKASMFYIEMKLIYETLPETHRDAMYERLAKIADSVNFGFVEQTAKAIEHEAAEGNMEKARQLYAELADAYERLTPEYKKKIAKWGMDIYWKLQREGVIDKLPEASQEAKAEKEAARTDSNTSLQLVSIWKRKL
;
A
#
# COMPACT_ATOMS: atom_id res chain seq x y z
N GLY A 1 49.77 14.00 -28.65
CA GLY A 1 49.66 14.93 -27.50
C GLY A 1 48.70 16.07 -27.84
N TYR A 2 48.46 17.01 -26.94
CA TYR A 2 47.68 18.23 -27.24
C TYR A 2 48.60 19.44 -27.40
N SER A 3 48.26 20.36 -28.29
CA SER A 3 48.97 21.63 -28.48
C SER A 3 47.97 22.78 -28.63
N ASN A 4 48.44 24.00 -28.35
CA ASN A 4 47.78 25.20 -28.86
C ASN A 4 48.07 25.34 -30.39
N PRO A 5 47.50 26.33 -31.09
CA PRO A 5 47.70 26.54 -32.53
C PRO A 5 49.15 26.77 -32.99
N ASN A 6 50.08 26.98 -32.06
CA ASN A 6 51.51 27.11 -32.33
C ASN A 6 52.23 25.85 -31.83
N LEU A 7 52.36 24.87 -32.71
CA LEU A 7 53.07 23.63 -32.42
C LEU A 7 54.59 23.89 -32.40
N ASN A 8 55.17 23.87 -31.21
CA ASN A 8 56.63 23.93 -31.03
C ASN A 8 57.19 22.51 -30.98
N VAL A 9 58.00 22.14 -31.97
CA VAL A 9 58.70 20.86 -32.03
C VAL A 9 60.15 21.07 -31.64
N ASN A 10 60.54 20.47 -30.51
CA ASN A 10 61.93 20.42 -30.07
C ASN A 10 62.56 19.12 -30.56
N PHE A 11 63.75 19.20 -31.15
CA PHE A 11 64.48 18.06 -31.67
C PHE A 11 65.98 18.26 -31.53
N THR A 12 66.73 17.17 -31.61
CA THR A 12 68.19 17.18 -31.54
C THR A 12 68.73 16.58 -32.82
N ILE A 13 69.61 17.30 -33.50
CA ILE A 13 70.33 16.78 -34.67
C ILE A 13 71.69 16.25 -34.18
N ILE A 14 72.12 15.12 -34.75
CA ILE A 14 73.44 14.55 -34.51
C ILE A 14 73.99 14.07 -35.87
N ASP A 15 74.91 14.84 -36.44
CA ASP A 15 75.62 14.49 -37.68
C ASP A 15 77.11 14.86 -37.58
N ASP A 16 77.96 14.22 -38.38
CA ASP A 16 79.39 14.57 -38.53
C ASP A 16 79.61 15.72 -39.55
N SER A 17 78.52 16.22 -40.15
CA SER A 17 78.46 17.15 -41.27
C SER A 17 77.62 18.39 -40.95
N PRO A 18 77.85 19.55 -41.57
CA PRO A 18 76.94 20.69 -41.47
C PRO A 18 75.56 20.36 -42.07
N ILE A 19 74.49 20.80 -41.39
CA ILE A 19 73.11 20.59 -41.84
C ILE A 19 72.70 21.70 -42.79
N ALA A 20 72.23 21.33 -43.99
CA ALA A 20 71.77 22.26 -44.99
C ALA A 20 70.41 22.85 -44.62
N SER A 21 69.45 22.01 -44.24
CA SER A 21 68.13 22.45 -43.82
C SER A 21 67.38 21.39 -43.00
N CYS A 22 66.44 21.83 -42.17
CA CYS A 22 65.43 20.97 -41.55
C CYS A 22 64.04 21.54 -41.81
N CYS A 23 63.15 20.69 -42.32
CA CYS A 23 61.76 21.01 -42.64
C CYS A 23 60.82 20.28 -41.69
N LEU A 24 60.06 21.05 -40.90
CA LEU A 24 58.90 20.54 -40.19
C LEU A 24 57.74 20.44 -41.18
N VAL A 25 57.33 19.22 -41.50
CA VAL A 25 56.19 18.93 -42.38
C VAL A 25 54.98 18.68 -41.51
N VAL A 26 53.93 19.48 -41.64
CA VAL A 26 52.64 19.29 -40.95
C VAL A 26 51.55 19.13 -42.00
N ASP A 27 50.86 18.00 -41.99
CA ASP A 27 49.82 17.61 -42.98
C ASP A 27 50.25 17.82 -44.45
N GLY A 28 51.53 17.61 -44.74
CA GLY A 28 52.12 17.76 -46.07
C GLY A 28 52.62 19.17 -46.41
N GLU A 29 52.38 20.18 -45.57
CA GLU A 29 52.96 21.52 -45.72
C GLU A 29 54.29 21.63 -44.96
N SER A 30 55.37 21.98 -45.66
CA SER A 30 56.72 22.06 -45.09
C SER A 30 57.09 23.48 -44.66
N ASN A 31 57.51 23.64 -43.41
CA ASN A 31 58.16 24.85 -42.89
C ASN A 31 59.66 24.56 -42.64
N CYS A 32 60.53 25.11 -43.48
CA CYS A 32 61.96 24.81 -43.49
C CYS A 32 62.80 25.93 -42.85
N VAL A 33 63.83 25.51 -42.13
CA VAL A 33 64.89 26.37 -41.61
C VAL A 33 66.21 25.94 -42.22
N ASP A 34 66.88 26.86 -42.91
CA ASP A 34 68.17 26.63 -43.55
C ASP A 34 69.32 26.88 -42.57
N ALA A 35 70.46 26.22 -42.81
CA ALA A 35 71.72 26.38 -42.07
C ALA A 35 71.57 26.21 -40.54
N ILE A 36 70.93 25.12 -40.13
CA ILE A 36 70.67 24.79 -38.73
C ILE A 36 71.91 24.15 -38.07
N GLU A 37 72.14 24.47 -36.79
CA GLU A 37 73.30 23.94 -36.06
C GLU A 37 73.05 22.52 -35.55
N ASN A 38 74.13 21.74 -35.46
CA ASN A 38 74.11 20.42 -34.83
C ASN A 38 73.82 20.57 -33.32
N GLY A 39 72.94 19.75 -32.74
CA GLY A 39 72.46 19.89 -31.36
C GLY A 39 70.97 20.17 -31.21
N GLU A 40 70.56 20.72 -30.05
CA GLU A 40 69.15 21.00 -29.72
C GLU A 40 68.60 22.20 -30.49
N ASN A 41 67.46 21.99 -31.14
CA ASN A 41 66.79 22.98 -31.96
C ASN A 41 65.27 22.94 -31.75
N THR A 42 64.60 24.03 -32.13
CA THR A 42 63.13 24.14 -32.11
C THR A 42 62.64 24.71 -33.42
N ILE A 43 61.63 24.08 -34.03
CA ILE A 43 60.87 24.63 -35.15
C ILE A 43 59.40 24.74 -34.74
N THR A 44 58.78 25.86 -35.09
CA THR A 44 57.37 26.13 -34.80
C THR A 44 56.53 26.10 -36.07
N ALA A 45 55.45 25.34 -36.05
CA ALA A 45 54.34 25.52 -36.98
C ALA A 45 53.28 26.43 -36.33
N GLN A 46 52.93 27.52 -37.00
CA GLN A 46 51.99 28.52 -36.48
C GLN A 46 50.63 28.40 -37.15
N SER A 47 49.59 28.89 -36.46
CA SER A 47 48.24 29.02 -37.00
C SER A 47 47.61 27.71 -37.45
N LEU A 48 47.94 26.59 -36.80
CA LEU A 48 47.29 25.32 -37.06
C LEU A 48 45.81 25.40 -36.65
N SER A 49 44.92 24.84 -37.48
CA SER A 49 43.49 24.76 -37.18
C SER A 49 43.21 23.82 -36.01
N ASP A 50 42.02 23.90 -35.40
CA ASP A 50 41.61 22.89 -34.42
C ASP A 50 41.41 21.52 -35.11
N GLY A 51 41.97 20.46 -34.52
CA GLY A 51 41.85 19.12 -35.09
C GLY A 51 43.07 18.24 -34.88
N GLN A 52 43.04 17.05 -35.46
CA GLN A 52 44.17 16.14 -35.47
C GLN A 52 45.09 16.49 -36.64
N HIS A 53 46.35 16.73 -36.32
CA HIS A 53 47.42 17.02 -37.26
C HIS A 53 48.49 15.94 -37.17
N THR A 54 49.11 15.65 -38.31
CA THR A 54 50.26 14.76 -38.44
C THR A 54 51.49 15.60 -38.76
N TRP A 55 52.62 15.26 -38.15
CA TRP A 55 53.87 15.96 -38.41
C TRP A 55 55.08 15.03 -38.46
N GLN A 56 56.05 15.43 -39.28
CA GLN A 56 57.36 14.80 -39.46
C GLN A 56 58.43 15.87 -39.58
N LEU A 57 59.67 15.52 -39.24
CA LEU A 57 60.82 16.36 -39.49
C LEU A 57 61.69 15.70 -40.57
N ASN A 58 62.00 16.43 -41.63
CA ASN A 58 62.96 16.01 -42.66
C ASN A 58 64.17 16.94 -42.60
N CYS A 59 65.36 16.39 -42.31
CA CYS A 59 66.60 17.14 -42.28
C CYS A 59 67.56 16.65 -43.36
N SER A 60 68.25 17.58 -44.02
CA SER A 60 69.24 17.31 -45.06
C SER A 60 70.61 17.89 -44.72
N ASP A 61 71.68 17.15 -44.98
CA ASP A 61 73.06 17.66 -44.86
C ASP A 61 73.50 18.45 -46.12
N VAL A 62 74.66 19.12 -46.05
CA VAL A 62 75.23 19.86 -47.19
C VAL A 62 75.65 18.99 -48.39
N TRP A 63 75.61 17.66 -48.25
CA TRP A 63 75.94 16.69 -49.30
C TRP A 63 74.70 16.01 -49.89
N GLY A 64 73.50 16.36 -49.41
CA GLY A 64 72.22 15.86 -49.89
C GLY A 64 71.79 14.52 -49.29
N ASN A 65 72.38 14.08 -48.18
CA ASN A 65 71.85 12.96 -47.40
C ASN A 65 70.67 13.47 -46.56
N GLU A 66 69.59 12.69 -46.49
CA GLU A 66 68.35 13.05 -45.78
C GLU A 66 68.00 12.03 -44.69
N GLU A 67 67.50 12.51 -43.56
CA GLU A 67 66.86 11.69 -42.53
C GLU A 67 65.47 12.24 -42.19
N ILE A 68 64.47 11.35 -42.18
CA ILE A 68 63.06 11.68 -41.92
C ILE A 68 62.59 10.95 -40.67
N THR A 69 62.01 11.68 -39.72
CA THR A 69 61.45 11.09 -38.51
C THR A 69 60.18 10.27 -38.81
N PRO A 70 59.78 9.34 -37.93
CA PRO A 70 58.44 8.77 -37.97
C PRO A 70 57.35 9.86 -37.93
N GLU A 71 56.15 9.51 -38.41
CA GLU A 71 54.99 10.39 -38.30
C GLU A 71 54.46 10.43 -36.87
N TYR A 72 54.26 11.64 -36.35
CA TYR A 72 53.69 11.88 -35.03
C TYR A 72 52.34 12.57 -35.15
N ALA A 73 51.41 12.23 -34.24
CA ALA A 73 50.10 12.85 -34.18
C ALA A 73 49.97 13.84 -33.00
N VAL A 74 49.39 15.01 -33.28
CA VAL A 74 49.04 16.02 -32.28
C VAL A 74 47.62 16.52 -32.51
N THR A 75 46.89 16.78 -31.43
CA THR A 75 45.58 17.42 -31.51
C THR A 75 45.72 18.88 -31.09
N VAL A 76 45.43 19.78 -32.01
CA VAL A 76 45.45 21.23 -31.78
C VAL A 76 44.09 21.66 -31.24
N VAL A 77 44.11 22.44 -30.15
CA VAL A 77 42.92 22.98 -29.49
C VAL A 77 43.14 24.46 -29.13
N SER A 78 42.35 25.35 -29.73
CA SER A 78 42.38 26.79 -29.48
C SER A 78 41.29 27.29 -28.51
N GLN A 79 40.29 26.47 -28.21
CA GLN A 79 39.15 26.87 -27.40
C GLN A 79 39.50 26.90 -25.90
N ALA A 80 39.34 28.07 -25.27
CA ALA A 80 39.45 28.22 -23.82
C ALA A 80 38.27 27.59 -23.05
N PRO A 81 38.45 27.21 -21.77
CA PRO A 81 37.37 26.70 -20.92
C PRO A 81 36.19 27.67 -20.83
N LEU A 82 34.96 27.16 -20.95
CA LEU A 82 33.74 27.95 -20.77
C LEU A 82 33.32 27.96 -19.31
N ILE A 83 33.34 29.13 -18.68
CA ILE A 83 32.89 29.33 -17.29
C ILE A 83 31.50 29.96 -17.28
N LYS A 84 30.57 29.39 -16.52
CA LYS A 84 29.26 29.97 -16.24
C LYS A 84 29.06 30.11 -14.73
N LEU A 85 28.84 31.32 -14.24
CA LEU A 85 28.51 31.54 -12.84
C LEU A 85 26.98 31.62 -12.68
N GLY A 86 26.40 30.63 -12.01
CA GLY A 86 24.96 30.48 -11.81
C GLY A 86 24.44 31.23 -10.59
N SER A 87 25.22 31.29 -9.51
CA SER A 87 24.87 32.02 -8.28
C SER A 87 26.14 32.54 -7.59
N PRO A 88 26.15 33.76 -7.03
CA PRO A 88 25.07 34.76 -7.09
C PRO A 88 24.92 35.43 -8.47
N ALA A 89 23.74 36.01 -8.75
CA ALA A 89 23.47 36.82 -9.94
C ALA A 89 24.15 38.19 -9.87
N GLU A 90 24.31 38.88 -11.01
CA GLU A 90 24.98 40.20 -11.02
C GLU A 90 24.11 41.21 -10.27
N GLY A 91 24.73 41.89 -9.31
CA GLY A 91 24.06 42.85 -8.45
C GLY A 91 23.08 42.22 -7.47
N GLU A 92 23.10 40.89 -7.26
CA GLU A 92 22.20 40.23 -6.32
C GLU A 92 22.41 40.75 -4.89
N PHE A 93 21.31 40.92 -4.16
CA PHE A 93 21.31 41.27 -2.75
C PHE A 93 20.98 40.05 -1.91
N LEU A 94 21.93 39.65 -1.08
CA LEU A 94 21.82 38.51 -0.17
C LEU A 94 21.71 38.99 1.28
N LEU A 95 21.07 38.20 2.14
CA LEU A 95 21.16 38.40 3.58
C LEU A 95 22.51 37.87 4.09
N GLU A 96 22.89 38.21 5.31
CA GLU A 96 24.04 37.65 6.00
C GLU A 96 23.89 36.13 6.25
N GLY A 97 25.00 35.40 6.31
CA GLY A 97 25.05 33.97 6.66
C GLY A 97 25.70 33.09 5.60
N GLY A 98 25.47 31.77 5.70
CA GLY A 98 26.03 30.77 4.80
C GLY A 98 25.46 30.88 3.38
N ARG A 99 26.31 31.07 2.38
CA ARG A 99 25.96 31.23 0.97
C ARG A 99 26.79 30.30 0.10
N ASN A 100 26.15 29.70 -0.90
CA ASN A 100 26.82 28.85 -1.87
C ASN A 100 27.06 29.62 -3.16
N ILE A 101 28.31 29.62 -3.63
CA ILE A 101 28.68 30.08 -4.96
C ILE A 101 28.56 28.89 -5.90
N ILE A 102 27.73 29.01 -6.93
CA ILE A 102 27.45 27.96 -7.90
C ILE A 102 27.98 28.37 -9.26
N PHE A 103 28.82 27.53 -9.88
CA PHE A 103 29.38 27.77 -11.20
C PHE A 103 29.58 26.46 -11.96
N THR A 104 29.77 26.54 -13.28
CA THR A 104 30.03 25.38 -14.14
C THR A 104 31.21 25.70 -15.03
N VAL A 105 32.12 24.75 -15.19
CA VAL A 105 33.26 24.84 -16.09
C VAL A 105 33.11 23.74 -17.12
N ASN A 106 33.05 24.09 -18.39
CA ASN A 106 33.02 23.13 -19.48
C ASN A 106 34.29 23.30 -20.33
N SER A 107 35.04 22.22 -20.50
CA SER A 107 36.29 22.22 -21.26
C SER A 107 36.47 20.86 -21.92
N SER A 108 37.01 20.86 -23.13
CA SER A 108 37.43 19.65 -23.85
C SER A 108 38.75 19.07 -23.31
N LEU A 109 39.46 19.83 -22.48
CA LEU A 109 40.76 19.47 -21.91
C LEU A 109 40.75 19.56 -20.38
N SER A 110 41.70 18.86 -19.75
CA SER A 110 41.93 18.99 -18.30
C SER A 110 42.16 20.46 -17.94
N THR A 111 41.44 20.95 -16.94
CA THR A 111 41.35 22.38 -16.61
C THR A 111 41.56 22.58 -15.12
N ASN A 112 42.40 23.56 -14.76
CA ASN A 112 42.60 23.98 -13.38
C ASN A 112 41.98 25.38 -13.18
N CYS A 113 41.26 25.57 -12.08
CA CYS A 113 40.53 26.80 -11.81
C CYS A 113 40.85 27.34 -10.42
N THR A 114 40.98 28.67 -10.34
CA THR A 114 41.17 29.41 -9.09
C THR A 114 40.04 30.43 -8.92
N MET A 115 39.60 30.61 -7.67
CA MET A 115 38.59 31.60 -7.29
C MET A 115 39.17 32.61 -6.28
N THR A 116 38.85 33.88 -6.45
CA THR A 116 39.07 34.94 -5.48
C THR A 116 37.76 35.65 -5.14
N ILE A 117 37.62 36.06 -3.88
CA ILE A 117 36.45 36.79 -3.38
C ILE A 117 36.97 38.01 -2.62
N ALA A 118 36.54 39.20 -3.04
CA ALA A 118 36.84 40.45 -2.37
C ALA A 118 35.60 41.04 -1.70
N ARG A 119 35.76 41.59 -0.49
CA ARG A 119 34.75 42.36 0.25
C ARG A 119 35.21 43.81 0.29
N ASN A 120 34.38 44.74 -0.18
CA ASN A 120 34.64 46.17 -0.25
C ASN A 120 35.98 46.52 -0.93
N GLY A 121 36.36 45.75 -1.96
CA GLY A 121 37.62 45.91 -2.68
C GLY A 121 38.83 45.24 -2.03
N GLU A 122 38.71 44.69 -0.83
CA GLU A 122 39.78 43.96 -0.14
C GLU A 122 39.59 42.44 -0.31
N THR A 123 40.63 41.73 -0.73
CA THR A 123 40.54 40.28 -0.98
C THR A 123 40.34 39.54 0.34
N THR A 124 39.17 38.92 0.51
CA THR A 124 38.82 38.14 1.71
C THR A 124 39.22 36.68 1.55
N TYR A 125 39.09 36.13 0.34
CA TYR A 125 39.51 34.77 0.00
C TYR A 125 40.32 34.80 -1.30
N SER A 126 41.48 34.12 -1.32
CA SER A 126 42.39 34.11 -2.46
C SER A 126 42.82 32.70 -2.84
N ASN A 127 43.07 32.48 -4.14
CA ASN A 127 43.61 31.25 -4.73
C ASN A 127 42.90 29.96 -4.29
N LEU A 128 41.58 30.01 -4.17
CA LEU A 128 40.80 28.83 -3.84
C LEU A 128 40.76 27.90 -5.05
N PHE A 129 41.38 26.73 -4.93
CA PHE A 129 41.33 25.70 -5.97
C PHE A 129 39.94 25.11 -6.04
N VAL A 130 39.38 25.05 -7.24
CA VAL A 130 38.10 24.41 -7.48
C VAL A 130 38.24 23.30 -8.51
N SER A 131 37.67 22.14 -8.20
CA SER A 131 37.66 20.98 -9.08
C SER A 131 36.86 21.29 -10.35
N ALA A 132 37.52 21.27 -11.51
CA ALA A 132 36.82 21.29 -12.79
C ALA A 132 36.12 19.94 -12.98
N GLY A 133 34.86 19.97 -13.45
CA GLY A 133 34.07 18.76 -13.65
C GLY A 133 32.86 19.01 -14.56
N LEU A 134 32.34 17.94 -15.16
CA LEU A 134 31.15 17.96 -16.00
C LEU A 134 29.90 18.15 -15.11
N GLY A 135 29.63 19.39 -14.70
CA GLY A 135 28.43 19.74 -13.92
C GLY A 135 28.59 20.97 -13.01
N PRO A 136 27.48 21.45 -12.41
CA PRO A 136 27.50 22.59 -11.49
C PRO A 136 28.29 22.25 -10.21
N GLN A 137 29.30 23.06 -9.94
CA GLN A 137 30.09 23.08 -8.72
C GLN A 137 29.45 24.03 -7.71
N SER A 138 29.51 23.70 -6.42
CA SER A 138 28.97 24.52 -5.33
C SER A 138 29.97 24.60 -4.19
N GLN A 139 30.33 25.82 -3.78
CA GLN A 139 31.23 26.06 -2.65
C GLN A 139 30.57 27.01 -1.64
N GLY A 140 30.52 26.61 -0.37
CA GLY A 140 29.90 27.36 0.71
C GLY A 140 30.84 28.35 1.39
N PHE A 141 30.33 29.54 1.71
CA PHE A 141 31.03 30.63 2.41
C PHE A 141 30.09 31.30 3.41
N THR A 142 30.62 31.74 4.55
CA THR A 142 29.88 32.62 5.46
C THR A 142 30.24 34.06 5.14
N LEU A 143 29.28 34.81 4.59
CA LEU A 143 29.50 36.18 4.15
C LEU A 143 28.79 37.16 5.10
N GLY A 144 29.53 38.13 5.60
CA GLY A 144 29.02 39.22 6.44
C GLY A 144 28.60 40.44 5.62
N HIS A 145 28.05 41.47 6.26
CA HIS A 145 27.57 42.67 5.55
C HIS A 145 28.64 43.35 4.66
N GLY A 146 28.37 43.59 3.38
CA GLY A 146 29.28 44.35 2.51
C GLY A 146 29.05 44.12 1.02
N ASN A 147 29.84 44.81 0.20
CA ASN A 147 29.86 44.63 -1.25
C ASN A 147 30.91 43.58 -1.62
N TYR A 148 30.55 42.61 -2.44
CA TYR A 148 31.41 41.50 -2.79
C TYR A 148 31.66 41.42 -4.30
N THR A 149 32.87 41.01 -4.67
CA THR A 149 33.26 40.67 -6.04
C THR A 149 33.89 39.29 -6.05
N ILE A 150 33.34 38.38 -6.85
CA ILE A 150 33.91 37.06 -7.15
C ILE A 150 34.65 37.15 -8.47
N ASN A 151 35.83 36.55 -8.56
CA ASN A 151 36.54 36.31 -9.81
C ASN A 151 36.95 34.83 -9.89
N ILE A 152 36.58 34.15 -10.97
CA ILE A 152 36.99 32.76 -11.25
C ILE A 152 37.84 32.78 -12.51
N THR A 153 39.04 32.18 -12.43
CA THR A 153 39.96 32.03 -13.57
C THR A 153 40.25 30.56 -13.79
N CYS A 154 40.09 30.08 -15.02
CA CYS A 154 40.38 28.69 -15.41
C CYS A 154 41.41 28.65 -16.53
N THR A 155 42.35 27.71 -16.43
CA THR A 155 43.41 27.47 -17.43
C THR A 155 43.43 25.99 -17.80
N ASP A 156 43.43 25.67 -19.09
CA ASP A 156 43.57 24.28 -19.55
C ASP A 156 45.04 23.80 -19.64
N GLN A 157 45.23 22.53 -19.96
CA GLN A 157 46.55 21.90 -20.07
C GLN A 157 47.42 22.41 -21.24
N VAL A 158 46.86 23.16 -22.20
CA VAL A 158 47.61 23.81 -23.30
C VAL A 158 47.67 25.34 -23.13
N SER A 159 47.39 25.81 -21.91
CA SER A 159 47.45 27.21 -21.47
C SER A 159 46.40 28.16 -22.06
N ASN A 160 45.28 27.66 -22.62
CA ASN A 160 44.14 28.52 -22.92
C ASN A 160 43.48 28.96 -21.61
N ARG A 161 43.12 30.25 -21.51
CA ARG A 161 42.61 30.87 -20.27
C ARG A 161 41.24 31.52 -20.46
N ALA A 162 40.40 31.41 -19.44
CA ALA A 162 39.13 32.13 -19.32
C ALA A 162 38.97 32.69 -17.90
N ASN A 163 38.26 33.81 -17.78
CA ASN A 163 37.88 34.37 -16.49
C ASN A 163 36.43 34.87 -16.48
N ILE A 164 35.84 34.97 -15.30
CA ILE A 164 34.52 35.58 -15.09
C ILE A 164 34.49 36.30 -13.75
N THR A 165 33.91 37.50 -13.72
CA THR A 165 33.70 38.29 -12.51
C THR A 165 32.22 38.49 -12.21
N ARG A 166 31.87 38.58 -10.93
CA ARG A 166 30.48 38.80 -10.47
C ARG A 166 30.46 39.70 -9.26
N ASN A 167 29.65 40.76 -9.29
CA ASN A 167 29.43 41.62 -8.13
C ASN A 167 28.09 41.32 -7.47
N PHE A 168 28.05 41.35 -6.14
CA PHE A 168 26.83 41.16 -5.35
C PHE A 168 26.98 41.84 -3.98
N ARG A 169 25.91 41.91 -3.18
CA ARG A 169 25.92 42.60 -1.88
C ARG A 169 25.31 41.72 -0.80
N VAL A 170 25.75 41.90 0.43
CA VAL A 170 25.27 41.18 1.61
C VAL A 170 24.78 42.18 2.66
N SER A 171 23.57 42.02 3.20
CA SER A 171 22.95 42.90 4.21
C SER A 171 22.71 42.20 5.55
N ASN A 172 22.80 42.95 6.66
CA ASN A 172 22.56 42.48 8.03
C ASN A 172 21.13 42.74 8.54
N ILE A 173 20.20 43.17 7.68
CA ILE A 173 18.80 43.35 8.06
C ILE A 173 18.19 42.03 8.55
N SER A 174 17.52 42.10 9.70
CA SER A 174 16.92 40.95 10.37
C SER A 174 15.48 41.23 10.79
N LEU A 175 14.70 40.16 10.87
CA LEU A 175 13.33 40.13 11.40
C LEU A 175 13.28 39.10 12.52
N SER A 176 12.97 39.54 13.73
CA SER A 176 12.88 38.70 14.91
C SER A 176 11.58 38.95 15.70
N LEU A 177 11.25 37.99 16.55
CA LEU A 177 10.10 38.03 17.45
C LEU A 177 10.58 37.85 18.88
N ASN A 178 9.83 38.36 19.85
CA ASN A 178 10.13 38.12 21.26
C ASN A 178 9.87 36.65 21.67
N LYS A 179 8.98 35.94 20.96
CA LYS A 179 8.65 34.52 21.16
C LYS A 179 8.26 33.89 19.83
N GLU A 180 8.28 32.56 19.75
CA GLU A 180 7.84 31.83 18.54
C GLU A 180 6.36 31.41 18.58
N GLY A 181 5.74 31.40 19.77
CA GLY A 181 4.32 31.09 19.99
C GLY A 181 3.70 31.95 21.09
N TYR A 182 2.41 32.23 20.94
CA TYR A 182 1.64 33.17 21.78
C TYR A 182 0.29 32.58 22.17
N GLU A 183 -0.26 33.00 23.30
CA GLU A 183 -1.63 32.67 23.70
C GLU A 183 -2.64 33.72 23.18
N LEU A 184 -3.93 33.36 23.21
CA LEU A 184 -5.01 34.29 22.86
C LEU A 184 -4.92 35.58 23.70
N ASN A 185 -5.03 36.73 23.03
CA ASN A 185 -4.91 38.08 23.59
C ASN A 185 -3.50 38.48 24.09
N GLU A 186 -2.49 37.63 23.94
CA GLU A 186 -1.10 38.00 24.20
C GLU A 186 -0.58 38.89 23.06
N PRO A 187 0.09 40.03 23.32
CA PRO A 187 0.65 40.87 22.27
C PRO A 187 1.94 40.29 21.68
N VAL A 188 2.06 40.34 20.35
CA VAL A 188 3.25 39.91 19.59
C VAL A 188 4.17 41.10 19.39
N VAL A 189 5.43 40.99 19.83
CA VAL A 189 6.44 42.03 19.63
C VAL A 189 7.38 41.61 18.49
N ILE A 190 7.36 42.41 17.43
CA ILE A 190 8.13 42.19 16.20
C ILE A 190 9.26 43.21 16.17
N THR A 191 10.48 42.72 15.95
CA THR A 191 11.68 43.56 15.84
C THR A 191 12.28 43.47 14.44
N VAL A 192 12.54 44.61 13.83
CA VAL A 192 13.24 44.75 12.54
C VAL A 192 14.47 45.60 12.76
N SER A 193 15.66 45.03 12.55
CA SER A 193 16.91 45.77 12.77
C SER A 193 18.05 45.33 11.84
N PRO A 194 18.86 46.27 11.30
CA PRO A 194 18.63 47.72 11.34
C PRO A 194 17.52 48.16 10.37
N LEU A 195 16.66 49.08 10.79
CA LEU A 195 15.66 49.70 9.92
C LEU A 195 16.19 51.01 9.32
N LEU A 196 16.93 50.92 8.22
CA LEU A 196 17.58 52.10 7.60
C LEU A 196 16.63 52.97 6.76
N SER A 197 15.46 52.47 6.37
CA SER A 197 14.45 53.24 5.62
C SER A 197 13.03 52.75 5.90
N LYS A 198 12.02 53.38 5.26
CA LYS A 198 10.61 52.97 5.39
C LYS A 198 10.42 51.53 4.91
N ALA A 199 9.74 50.72 5.73
CA ALA A 199 9.31 49.39 5.34
C ALA A 199 7.78 49.26 5.41
N ASN A 200 7.25 48.27 4.70
CA ASN A 200 5.85 47.88 4.76
C ASN A 200 5.78 46.50 5.41
N LEU A 201 4.96 46.35 6.45
CA LEU A 201 4.76 45.08 7.16
C LEU A 201 3.31 44.64 7.00
N THR A 202 3.11 43.42 6.52
CA THR A 202 1.80 42.77 6.44
C THR A 202 1.80 41.53 7.31
N ILE A 203 0.78 41.38 8.15
CA ILE A 203 0.55 40.17 8.92
C ILE A 203 -0.68 39.48 8.33
N THR A 204 -0.61 38.17 8.11
CA THR A 204 -1.71 37.41 7.50
C THR A 204 -1.88 36.08 8.19
N ARG A 205 -3.12 35.74 8.56
CA ARG A 205 -3.47 34.42 9.11
C ARG A 205 -3.61 33.44 7.94
N GLN A 206 -2.97 32.28 8.01
CA GLN A 206 -2.81 31.39 6.85
C GLN A 206 -4.11 30.75 6.34
N ASP A 207 -5.07 30.53 7.22
CA ASP A 207 -6.41 30.00 6.92
C ASP A 207 -7.34 31.03 6.23
N LEU A 208 -7.06 32.33 6.38
CA LEU A 208 -7.82 33.44 5.81
C LEU A 208 -7.01 34.15 4.71
N LEU A 209 -6.77 33.45 3.60
CA LEU A 209 -6.02 33.97 2.45
C LEU A 209 -6.55 35.30 1.85
N ASN A 210 -7.78 35.72 2.18
CA ASN A 210 -8.43 36.92 1.62
C ASN A 210 -8.79 38.01 2.64
N ASN A 211 -8.57 37.82 3.95
CA ASN A 211 -8.83 38.86 4.95
C ASN A 211 -7.52 39.49 5.44
N VAL A 212 -7.05 40.48 4.68
CA VAL A 212 -5.92 41.33 5.05
C VAL A 212 -6.25 42.12 6.32
N GLN A 213 -5.56 41.84 7.42
CA GLN A 213 -5.57 42.62 8.66
C GLN A 213 -4.24 42.43 9.39
N PRO A 214 -3.60 43.48 9.95
CA PRO A 214 -3.38 44.85 9.51
C PRO A 214 -2.13 44.98 8.63
N THR A 215 -2.10 46.00 7.77
CA THR A 215 -0.89 46.43 7.05
C THR A 215 -0.35 47.67 7.75
N PHE A 216 0.92 47.64 8.13
CA PHE A 216 1.64 48.81 8.62
C PHE A 216 2.46 49.37 7.47
N SER A 217 2.03 50.49 6.91
CA SER A 217 2.74 51.22 5.88
C SER A 217 3.74 52.19 6.50
N GLU A 218 4.94 52.27 5.95
CA GLU A 218 5.98 53.22 6.37
C GLU A 218 6.40 53.09 7.85
N ILE A 219 6.63 51.86 8.32
CA ILE A 219 7.19 51.68 9.66
C ILE A 219 8.57 52.36 9.74
N THR A 220 8.76 53.15 10.79
CA THR A 220 10.01 53.87 11.12
C THR A 220 10.60 53.44 12.46
N SER A 221 9.88 52.57 13.20
CA SER A 221 10.30 51.98 14.46
C SER A 221 10.86 50.58 14.22
N GLU A 222 11.97 50.26 14.88
CA GLU A 222 12.51 48.90 14.92
C GLU A 222 11.61 47.93 15.69
N LEU A 223 10.67 48.42 16.50
CA LEU A 223 9.77 47.62 17.34
C LEU A 223 8.30 47.87 17.02
N ILE A 224 7.54 46.79 16.77
CA ILE A 224 6.14 46.82 16.33
C ILE A 224 5.32 45.85 17.20
N ASN A 225 4.22 46.34 17.76
CA ASN A 225 3.31 45.54 18.58
C ASN A 225 2.06 45.14 17.78
N PHE A 226 1.84 43.84 17.63
CA PHE A 226 0.63 43.28 17.03
C PHE A 226 -0.29 42.73 18.12
N THR A 227 -1.49 43.30 18.23
CA THR A 227 -2.47 43.03 19.30
C THR A 227 -3.74 42.33 18.82
N LYS A 228 -3.87 42.05 17.52
CA LYS A 228 -5.03 41.32 16.97
C LYS A 228 -4.84 39.81 17.12
N THR A 229 -4.61 39.38 18.37
CA THR A 229 -4.30 38.00 18.76
C THR A 229 -5.50 37.27 19.35
N GLN A 230 -6.71 37.72 19.00
CA GLN A 230 -7.98 37.11 19.45
C GLN A 230 -8.34 35.82 18.70
N PHE A 231 -7.62 35.50 17.62
CA PHE A 231 -7.89 34.35 16.78
C PHE A 231 -6.71 33.40 16.82
N ALA A 232 -6.96 32.15 17.17
CA ALA A 232 -5.93 31.11 17.12
C ALA A 232 -5.57 30.78 15.66
N GLY A 233 -4.35 30.29 15.45
CA GLY A 233 -3.87 29.82 14.15
C GLY A 233 -2.46 30.27 13.81
N GLU A 234 -2.05 29.94 12.59
CA GLU A 234 -0.73 30.26 12.04
C GLU A 234 -0.75 31.62 11.33
N TYR A 235 0.27 32.43 11.60
CA TYR A 235 0.42 33.77 11.05
C TYR A 235 1.74 33.92 10.29
N VAL A 236 1.68 34.64 9.18
CA VAL A 236 2.82 35.03 8.35
C VAL A 236 3.03 36.53 8.47
N ILE A 237 4.25 36.93 8.81
CA ILE A 237 4.71 38.30 8.75
C ILE A 237 5.53 38.43 7.47
N ASN A 238 5.07 39.24 6.53
CA ASN A 238 5.85 39.66 5.37
C ASN A 238 6.27 41.11 5.56
N ILE A 239 7.56 41.39 5.43
CA ILE A 239 8.11 42.74 5.47
C ILE A 239 8.76 43.03 4.15
N SER A 240 8.35 44.12 3.52
CA SER A 240 9.00 44.72 2.36
C SER A 240 9.73 45.99 2.81
N ALA A 241 11.04 45.90 3.02
CA ALA A 241 11.89 47.03 3.39
C ALA A 241 12.68 47.53 2.18
N PHE A 242 12.87 48.84 2.05
CA PHE A 242 13.83 49.37 1.09
C PHE A 242 15.21 49.51 1.76
N TYR A 243 16.26 49.02 1.12
CA TYR A 243 17.63 49.13 1.59
C TYR A 243 18.52 49.48 0.40
N ASP A 244 19.18 50.64 0.45
CA ASP A 244 20.01 51.17 -0.64
C ASP A 244 19.33 51.10 -2.02
N HIS A 245 18.12 51.68 -2.12
CA HIS A 245 17.29 51.73 -3.34
C HIS A 245 16.80 50.36 -3.88
N GLN A 246 16.97 49.28 -3.12
CA GLN A 246 16.47 47.94 -3.45
C GLN A 246 15.44 47.44 -2.44
N GLN A 247 14.45 46.68 -2.91
CA GLN A 247 13.40 46.12 -2.06
C GLN A 247 13.83 44.75 -1.52
N ILE A 248 13.79 44.58 -0.20
CA ILE A 248 14.07 43.34 0.51
C ILE A 248 12.77 42.83 1.12
N ASN A 249 12.46 41.56 0.84
CA ASN A 249 11.32 40.88 1.43
C ASN A 249 11.81 39.88 2.50
N LEU A 250 11.38 40.08 3.75
CA LEU A 250 11.62 39.17 4.87
C LEU A 250 10.30 38.49 5.24
N VAL A 251 10.39 37.21 5.61
CA VAL A 251 9.23 36.42 6.03
C VAL A 251 9.53 35.77 7.38
N LYS A 252 8.59 35.86 8.31
CA LYS A 252 8.65 35.15 9.60
C LYS A 252 7.29 34.56 9.93
N LEU A 253 7.28 33.39 10.58
CA LEU A 253 6.09 32.68 11.01
C LEU A 253 5.97 32.76 12.53
N PHE A 254 4.73 32.78 13.03
CA PHE A 254 4.40 32.58 14.44
C PHE A 254 2.99 32.00 14.58
N SER A 255 2.75 31.33 15.71
CA SER A 255 1.47 30.69 16.00
C SER A 255 0.79 31.32 17.21
N ILE A 256 -0.54 31.40 17.17
CA ILE A 256 -1.38 31.73 18.33
C ILE A 256 -2.14 30.47 18.75
N SER A 257 -1.86 29.97 19.95
CA SER A 257 -2.48 28.75 20.48
C SER A 257 -3.90 29.02 20.95
N ASN A 258 -4.80 28.05 20.71
CA ASN A 258 -6.16 28.12 21.24
C ASN A 258 -6.16 27.64 22.70
N SER A 259 -6.37 28.57 23.64
CA SER A 259 -6.46 28.26 25.08
C SER A 259 -7.86 27.85 25.53
N LEU A 260 -8.87 27.85 24.64
CA LEU A 260 -10.24 27.49 24.95
C LEU A 260 -10.32 26.03 25.40
N SER A 261 -10.79 25.80 26.62
CA SER A 261 -10.87 24.50 27.26
C SER A 261 -12.31 24.20 27.67
N PRO A 262 -13.01 23.30 26.96
CA PRO A 262 -14.37 22.90 27.27
C PRO A 262 -14.40 21.87 28.40
N ARG A 263 -15.39 21.96 29.28
CA ARG A 263 -15.60 21.02 30.38
C ARG A 263 -17.06 20.56 30.40
N LEU A 264 -17.21 19.24 30.32
CA LEU A 264 -18.49 18.56 30.34
C LEU A 264 -18.54 17.58 31.51
N THR A 265 -19.51 17.73 32.40
CA THR A 265 -19.69 16.83 33.55
C THR A 265 -21.13 16.38 33.70
N THR A 266 -21.32 15.21 34.30
CA THR A 266 -22.61 14.65 34.69
C THR A 266 -22.42 13.82 35.96
N GLU A 267 -23.50 13.52 36.68
CA GLU A 267 -23.46 12.92 38.03
C GLU A 267 -23.02 11.44 38.02
N LYS A 268 -23.50 10.66 37.06
CA LYS A 268 -23.29 9.21 36.93
C LYS A 268 -22.72 8.88 35.55
N SER A 269 -22.22 7.67 35.37
CA SER A 269 -21.82 7.14 34.05
C SER A 269 -22.80 6.12 33.48
N VAL A 270 -23.74 5.64 34.29
CA VAL A 270 -24.78 4.68 33.93
C VAL A 270 -26.12 5.19 34.45
N TYR A 271 -27.09 5.29 33.55
CA TYR A 271 -28.45 5.76 33.78
C TYR A 271 -29.46 4.73 33.30
N ASP A 272 -30.70 4.85 33.76
CA ASP A 272 -31.79 4.08 33.23
C ASP A 272 -32.27 4.69 31.90
N THR A 273 -32.76 3.87 30.98
CA THR A 273 -33.49 4.40 29.81
C THR A 273 -34.65 5.27 30.28
N TRP A 274 -34.85 6.41 29.62
CA TRP A 274 -35.80 7.47 30.00
C TRP A 274 -35.48 8.24 31.30
N GLU A 275 -34.38 7.95 31.99
CA GLU A 275 -33.87 8.80 33.08
C GLU A 275 -33.27 10.09 32.50
N GLY A 276 -33.67 11.25 33.04
CA GLY A 276 -33.12 12.54 32.64
C GLY A 276 -31.67 12.71 33.12
N VAL A 277 -30.74 12.82 32.19
CA VAL A 277 -29.31 13.08 32.44
C VAL A 277 -29.06 14.58 32.41
N LEU A 278 -28.65 15.15 33.53
CA LEU A 278 -28.22 16.54 33.61
C LEU A 278 -26.74 16.66 33.26
N PHE A 279 -26.45 17.41 32.20
CA PHE A 279 -25.10 17.77 31.77
C PHE A 279 -24.79 19.19 32.21
N THR A 280 -23.72 19.37 32.97
CA THR A 280 -23.16 20.69 33.29
C THR A 280 -22.09 21.05 32.28
N LEU A 281 -22.23 22.24 31.69
CA LEU A 281 -21.41 22.80 30.64
C LEU A 281 -20.59 23.94 31.22
N ASN A 282 -19.28 23.90 31.00
CA ASN A 282 -18.39 24.97 31.40
C ASN A 282 -17.27 25.13 30.37
N ALA A 283 -16.67 26.31 30.31
CA ALA A 283 -15.53 26.60 29.47
C ALA A 283 -14.61 27.61 30.14
N SER A 284 -13.32 27.49 29.88
CA SER A 284 -12.29 28.43 30.37
C SER A 284 -11.29 28.72 29.25
N GLY A 285 -10.58 29.84 29.32
CA GLY A 285 -9.72 30.29 28.22
C GLY A 285 -10.53 30.86 27.05
N GLY A 286 -9.88 31.26 25.97
CA GLY A 286 -10.58 31.98 24.89
C GLY A 286 -11.15 33.33 25.34
N THR A 287 -12.19 33.83 24.67
CA THR A 287 -12.89 35.07 25.06
C THR A 287 -14.40 34.92 25.15
N GLU A 288 -14.97 35.27 26.31
CA GLU A 288 -16.41 35.29 26.56
C GLU A 288 -17.19 36.29 25.67
N PRO A 289 -18.48 36.04 25.39
CA PRO A 289 -19.30 34.90 25.85
C PRO A 289 -19.04 33.60 25.07
N TYR A 290 -19.36 32.46 25.70
CA TYR A 290 -19.29 31.14 25.07
C TYR A 290 -20.66 30.69 24.53
N SER A 291 -20.63 29.85 23.52
CA SER A 291 -21.77 29.07 23.03
C SER A 291 -21.40 27.59 23.04
N PHE A 292 -22.37 26.74 23.41
CA PHE A 292 -22.19 25.31 23.58
C PHE A 292 -23.04 24.56 22.57
N ASP A 293 -22.40 23.75 21.73
CA ASP A 293 -23.03 22.82 20.80
C ASP A 293 -22.83 21.39 21.32
N LEU A 294 -23.94 20.69 21.59
CA LEU A 294 -23.94 19.33 22.09
C LEU A 294 -24.50 18.37 21.06
N SER A 295 -23.85 17.22 20.93
CA SER A 295 -24.37 16.02 20.27
C SER A 295 -24.39 14.91 21.31
N PHE A 296 -25.57 14.34 21.58
CA PHE A 296 -25.73 13.33 22.63
C PHE A 296 -25.33 11.91 22.18
N GLY A 297 -25.11 11.70 20.88
CA GLY A 297 -24.66 10.41 20.34
C GLY A 297 -25.79 9.43 20.01
N ASP A 298 -27.03 9.80 20.26
CA ASP A 298 -28.26 9.09 19.85
C ASP A 298 -28.97 9.76 18.65
N GLY A 299 -28.32 10.76 18.04
CA GLY A 299 -28.86 11.56 16.95
C GLY A 299 -29.48 12.89 17.39
N ALA A 300 -29.69 13.11 18.68
CA ALA A 300 -30.15 14.40 19.20
C ALA A 300 -28.97 15.39 19.36
N ASN A 301 -29.21 16.64 18.93
CA ASN A 301 -28.26 17.74 19.06
C ASN A 301 -28.95 18.96 19.70
N THR A 302 -28.19 19.81 20.36
CA THR A 302 -28.68 21.06 20.96
C THR A 302 -27.59 22.12 20.97
N THR A 303 -27.97 23.37 20.69
CA THR A 303 -27.11 24.54 20.87
C THR A 303 -27.68 25.41 21.98
N THR A 304 -26.85 25.84 22.92
CA THR A 304 -27.28 26.68 24.05
C THR A 304 -26.18 27.63 24.53
N THR A 305 -26.57 28.65 25.27
CA THR A 305 -25.68 29.51 26.07
C THR A 305 -25.79 29.24 27.58
N GLU A 306 -26.72 28.36 27.97
CA GLU A 306 -26.92 27.95 29.35
C GLU A 306 -25.79 27.03 29.84
N SER A 307 -25.52 27.03 31.15
CA SER A 307 -24.48 26.20 31.78
C SER A 307 -24.93 24.77 32.07
N TYR A 308 -26.13 24.39 31.68
CA TYR A 308 -26.65 23.04 31.84
C TYR A 308 -27.68 22.67 30.77
N VAL A 309 -27.75 21.37 30.44
CA VAL A 309 -28.76 20.79 29.53
C VAL A 309 -29.20 19.44 30.09
N SER A 310 -30.48 19.13 29.99
CA SER A 310 -31.04 17.82 30.35
C SER A 310 -31.36 17.01 29.09
N HIS A 311 -30.99 15.74 29.06
CA HIS A 311 -31.29 14.81 27.96
C HIS A 311 -31.61 13.42 28.48
N ALA A 312 -32.55 12.71 27.87
CA ALA A 312 -32.93 11.35 28.26
C ALA A 312 -32.79 10.40 27.08
N TYR A 313 -32.18 9.24 27.30
CA TYR A 313 -31.96 8.24 26.26
C TYR A 313 -33.12 7.24 26.23
N GLU A 314 -33.82 7.19 25.10
CA GLU A 314 -34.94 6.25 24.89
C GLU A 314 -34.47 4.80 24.75
N ARG A 315 -33.32 4.60 24.10
CA ARG A 315 -32.74 3.27 23.83
C ARG A 315 -31.59 2.99 24.76
N SER A 316 -31.44 1.73 25.17
CA SER A 316 -30.26 1.30 25.90
C SER A 316 -29.03 1.30 24.99
N GLY A 317 -27.88 1.73 25.48
CA GLY A 317 -26.67 1.83 24.70
C GLY A 317 -25.54 2.55 25.44
N SER A 318 -24.40 2.69 24.75
CA SER A 318 -23.31 3.56 25.16
C SER A 318 -23.26 4.73 24.20
N PHE A 319 -23.38 5.94 24.72
CA PHE A 319 -23.52 7.17 23.97
C PHE A 319 -22.32 8.08 24.22
N GLU A 320 -21.76 8.64 23.16
CA GLU A 320 -20.66 9.60 23.23
C GLU A 320 -21.21 11.02 23.11
N VAL A 321 -21.30 11.70 24.26
CA VAL A 321 -21.76 13.08 24.33
C VAL A 321 -20.59 13.99 23.95
N ARG A 322 -20.68 14.64 22.80
CA ARG A 322 -19.68 15.61 22.33
C ARG A 322 -20.17 17.02 22.66
N LEU A 323 -19.37 17.74 23.45
CA LEU A 323 -19.55 19.17 23.67
C LEU A 323 -18.51 19.91 22.82
N SER A 324 -18.98 20.79 21.94
CA SER A 324 -18.18 21.78 21.22
C SER A 324 -18.46 23.16 21.81
N VAL A 325 -17.43 23.87 22.23
CA VAL A 325 -17.52 25.23 22.74
C VAL A 325 -16.96 26.17 21.71
N LYS A 326 -17.69 27.24 21.44
CA LYS A 326 -17.28 28.34 20.58
C LYS A 326 -17.25 29.64 21.37
N ASP A 327 -16.14 30.36 21.30
CA ASP A 327 -15.96 31.65 21.95
C ASP A 327 -16.48 32.83 21.07
N LYS A 328 -16.41 34.06 21.61
CA LYS A 328 -16.87 35.27 20.92
C LYS A 328 -16.24 35.51 19.55
N TYR A 329 -14.97 35.13 19.38
CA TYR A 329 -14.21 35.35 18.14
C TYR A 329 -14.27 34.15 17.19
N GLY A 330 -15.02 33.11 17.58
CA GLY A 330 -15.23 31.92 16.78
C GLY A 330 -14.14 30.87 16.92
N ASN A 331 -13.28 30.97 17.95
CA ASN A 331 -12.37 29.88 18.31
C ASN A 331 -13.22 28.72 18.84
N VAL A 332 -12.94 27.50 18.40
CA VAL A 332 -13.71 26.30 18.74
C VAL A 332 -12.80 25.27 19.39
N ASN A 333 -13.29 24.60 20.42
CA ASN A 333 -12.68 23.38 20.95
C ASN A 333 -13.76 22.41 21.44
N SER A 334 -13.47 21.11 21.50
CA SER A 334 -14.46 20.10 21.86
C SER A 334 -13.93 19.06 22.85
N ILE A 335 -14.85 18.47 23.62
CA ILE A 335 -14.59 17.35 24.53
C ILE A 335 -15.68 16.29 24.36
N VAL A 336 -15.35 15.03 24.64
CA VAL A 336 -16.29 13.91 24.58
C VAL A 336 -16.42 13.26 25.96
N LYS A 337 -17.65 12.88 26.34
CA LYS A 337 -17.96 12.14 27.56
C LYS A 337 -18.85 10.93 27.23
N SER A 338 -18.46 9.74 27.67
CA SER A 338 -19.26 8.52 27.52
C SER A 338 -20.32 8.41 28.62
N VAL A 339 -21.56 8.09 28.22
CA VAL A 339 -22.71 7.82 29.09
C VAL A 339 -23.37 6.51 28.66
N LYS A 340 -23.73 5.63 29.60
CA LYS A 340 -24.49 4.41 29.31
C LYS A 340 -25.93 4.58 29.77
N ALA A 341 -26.89 4.21 28.93
CA ALA A 341 -28.28 4.02 29.33
C ALA A 341 -28.63 2.54 29.24
N LEU A 342 -29.23 1.96 30.27
CA LEU A 342 -29.58 0.53 30.34
C LEU A 342 -31.04 0.36 30.78
N ASN A 343 -31.66 -0.75 30.42
CA ASN A 343 -33.02 -1.11 30.82
C ASN A 343 -33.00 -1.79 32.20
N PRO A 344 -33.69 -1.25 33.21
CA PRO A 344 -33.87 -1.92 34.50
C PRO A 344 -34.66 -3.24 34.38
N LEU A 345 -34.16 -4.29 35.03
CA LEU A 345 -34.82 -5.58 35.14
C LEU A 345 -34.97 -5.96 36.62
N LEU A 346 -36.22 -6.15 37.06
CA LEU A 346 -36.53 -6.64 38.40
C LEU A 346 -36.90 -8.13 38.35
N ILE A 347 -36.12 -8.98 39.01
CA ILE A 347 -36.35 -10.42 39.07
C ILE A 347 -36.92 -10.78 40.45
N ILE A 348 -38.00 -11.55 40.44
CA ILE A 348 -38.73 -11.98 41.63
C ILE A 348 -38.71 -13.51 41.67
N THR A 349 -38.17 -14.12 42.71
CA THR A 349 -38.15 -15.60 42.82
C THR A 349 -39.12 -16.10 43.87
N ARG A 350 -39.91 -17.12 43.52
CA ARG A 350 -40.98 -17.68 44.38
C ARG A 350 -40.94 -19.20 44.40
N GLU A 351 -41.41 -19.79 45.50
CA GLU A 351 -41.61 -21.24 45.60
C GLU A 351 -42.88 -21.65 44.82
N ASN A 352 -42.75 -22.67 43.98
CA ASN A 352 -43.86 -23.26 43.24
C ASN A 352 -44.79 -24.01 44.21
N GLY A 353 -46.08 -23.64 44.24
CA GLY A 353 -47.11 -24.25 45.09
C GLY A 353 -47.45 -23.46 46.37
N THR A 354 -46.47 -22.83 47.03
CA THR A 354 -46.72 -21.99 48.23
C THR A 354 -46.67 -20.49 47.95
N ASP A 355 -46.15 -20.08 46.79
CA ASP A 355 -45.95 -18.69 46.35
C ASP A 355 -45.04 -17.86 47.30
N ALA A 356 -44.32 -18.53 48.20
CA ALA A 356 -43.41 -17.90 49.16
C ALA A 356 -42.19 -17.29 48.44
N LEU A 357 -41.80 -16.07 48.83
CA LEU A 357 -40.63 -15.38 48.26
C LEU A 357 -39.34 -16.11 48.65
N LEU A 358 -38.45 -16.28 47.69
CA LEU A 358 -37.18 -16.98 47.86
C LEU A 358 -36.01 -15.99 47.90
N ASN A 359 -35.40 -15.84 49.07
CA ASN A 359 -34.17 -15.07 49.26
C ASN A 359 -32.90 -15.84 48.82
N SER A 360 -31.79 -15.14 48.59
CA SER A 360 -30.50 -15.74 48.26
C SER A 360 -30.54 -16.75 47.10
N THR A 361 -31.47 -16.56 46.17
CA THR A 361 -31.53 -17.31 44.92
C THR A 361 -30.45 -16.76 44.00
N GLY A 362 -29.54 -17.61 43.51
CA GLY A 362 -28.54 -17.26 42.52
C GLY A 362 -29.20 -17.04 41.16
N ILE A 363 -29.04 -15.84 40.63
CA ILE A 363 -29.55 -15.43 39.33
C ILE A 363 -28.37 -15.30 38.39
N GLU A 364 -28.40 -16.04 37.29
CA GLU A 364 -27.46 -15.91 36.19
C GLU A 364 -28.23 -15.47 34.95
N VAL A 365 -27.90 -14.30 34.41
CA VAL A 365 -28.46 -13.82 33.14
C VAL A 365 -27.38 -13.85 32.08
N SER A 366 -27.60 -14.65 31.04
CA SER A 366 -26.62 -14.91 29.99
C SER A 366 -27.12 -14.42 28.62
N ALA A 367 -26.26 -13.68 27.93
CA ALA A 367 -26.32 -13.41 26.50
C ALA A 367 -24.91 -13.59 25.94
N SER A 368 -24.30 -12.58 25.30
CA SER A 368 -22.87 -12.56 24.96
C SER A 368 -21.96 -12.33 26.18
N SER A 369 -22.51 -11.85 27.29
CA SER A 369 -21.86 -11.69 28.60
C SER A 369 -22.77 -12.25 29.69
N ILE A 370 -22.18 -12.67 30.80
CA ILE A 370 -22.91 -13.26 31.94
C ILE A 370 -22.97 -12.23 33.07
N GLU A 371 -24.19 -11.92 33.54
CA GLU A 371 -24.42 -11.13 34.75
C GLU A 371 -24.93 -12.03 35.88
N PHE A 372 -24.39 -11.85 37.08
CA PHE A 372 -24.78 -12.59 38.27
C PHE A 372 -25.43 -11.65 39.28
N ALA A 373 -26.53 -12.09 39.88
CA ALA A 373 -27.16 -11.42 41.01
C ALA A 373 -27.64 -12.45 42.04
N TYR A 374 -27.97 -11.97 43.25
CA TYR A 374 -28.63 -12.77 44.26
C TYR A 374 -29.88 -12.03 44.73
N THR A 375 -30.96 -12.78 44.97
CA THR A 375 -32.16 -12.15 45.55
C THR A 375 -31.94 -11.73 47.00
N ASN A 376 -32.46 -10.56 47.36
CA ASN A 376 -32.42 -10.03 48.72
C ASN A 376 -33.36 -10.79 49.67
N SER A 377 -33.48 -10.35 50.93
CA SER A 377 -34.37 -10.94 51.93
C SER A 377 -35.85 -10.95 51.53
N SER A 378 -36.23 -10.13 50.55
CA SER A 378 -37.57 -10.02 49.99
C SER A 378 -37.73 -10.79 48.66
N GLY A 379 -36.74 -11.59 48.26
CA GLY A 379 -36.79 -12.40 47.04
C GLY A 379 -36.65 -11.62 45.73
N LEU A 380 -36.08 -10.41 45.79
CA LEU A 380 -35.92 -9.51 44.64
C LEU A 380 -34.45 -9.37 44.24
N ALA A 381 -34.17 -9.33 42.94
CA ALA A 381 -32.86 -8.99 42.38
C ALA A 381 -33.01 -7.93 41.26
N ASP A 382 -32.19 -6.89 41.30
CA ASP A 382 -32.18 -5.80 40.32
C ASP A 382 -30.98 -5.92 39.39
N LEU A 383 -31.22 -5.88 38.08
CA LEU A 383 -30.20 -5.88 37.03
C LEU A 383 -30.46 -4.74 36.03
N LYS A 384 -29.44 -4.39 35.25
CA LYS A 384 -29.55 -3.35 34.21
C LYS A 384 -28.96 -3.89 32.91
N LEU A 385 -29.82 -4.15 31.93
CA LEU A 385 -29.43 -4.86 30.70
C LEU A 385 -29.56 -3.97 29.47
N ARG A 386 -28.87 -4.35 28.40
CA ARG A 386 -29.11 -3.77 27.08
C ARG A 386 -30.35 -4.38 26.45
N GLU A 387 -30.86 -3.74 25.42
CA GLU A 387 -31.91 -4.28 24.57
C GLU A 387 -31.44 -5.60 23.94
N GLY A 388 -32.21 -6.67 24.10
CA GLY A 388 -31.85 -7.98 23.54
C GLY A 388 -32.57 -9.17 24.17
N TRP A 389 -32.25 -10.35 23.63
CA TRP A 389 -32.67 -11.65 24.14
C TRP A 389 -31.68 -12.18 25.18
N TYR A 390 -32.20 -12.69 26.28
CA TYR A 390 -31.41 -13.20 27.41
C TYR A 390 -31.96 -14.52 27.93
N ASN A 391 -31.04 -15.34 28.44
CA ASN A 391 -31.30 -16.58 29.15
C ASN A 391 -31.07 -16.38 30.65
N LEU A 392 -32.13 -16.40 31.45
CA LEU A 392 -32.06 -16.35 32.91
C LEU A 392 -32.07 -17.75 33.50
N THR A 393 -31.14 -18.06 34.40
CA THR A 393 -31.13 -19.27 35.21
C THR A 393 -31.22 -18.90 36.68
N ALA A 394 -32.25 -19.39 37.37
CA ALA A 394 -32.42 -19.23 38.81
C ALA A 394 -32.04 -20.53 39.54
N THR A 395 -31.14 -20.44 40.51
CA THR A 395 -30.61 -21.57 41.28
C THR A 395 -30.73 -21.31 42.78
N LYS A 396 -31.24 -22.28 43.53
CA LYS A 396 -31.31 -22.22 44.99
C LYS A 396 -31.17 -23.62 45.57
N SER A 397 -30.33 -23.78 46.58
CA SER A 397 -30.16 -25.05 47.27
C SER A 397 -31.50 -25.57 47.82
N GLY A 398 -31.80 -26.84 47.55
CA GLY A 398 -33.08 -27.49 47.91
C GLY A 398 -34.22 -27.30 46.89
N TYR A 399 -33.97 -26.66 45.76
CA TYR A 399 -34.94 -26.45 44.67
C TYR A 399 -34.38 -26.90 43.32
N LEU A 400 -35.26 -27.32 42.42
CA LEU A 400 -34.92 -27.52 41.01
C LEU A 400 -34.60 -26.18 40.34
N SER A 401 -33.53 -26.12 39.56
CA SER A 401 -33.20 -24.91 38.79
C SER A 401 -34.27 -24.63 37.74
N ASN A 402 -34.49 -23.35 37.44
CA ASN A 402 -35.44 -22.91 36.43
C ASN A 402 -34.77 -21.96 35.45
N ARG A 403 -34.99 -22.18 34.15
CA ARG A 403 -34.42 -21.38 33.06
C ARG A 403 -35.54 -20.70 32.28
N VAL A 404 -35.40 -19.40 32.04
CA VAL A 404 -36.38 -18.56 31.35
C VAL A 404 -35.68 -17.73 30.26
N GLU A 405 -36.20 -17.80 29.04
CA GLU A 405 -35.81 -16.88 27.96
C GLU A 405 -36.72 -15.66 27.95
N PHE A 406 -36.14 -14.47 27.78
CA PHE A 406 -36.91 -13.23 27.70
C PHE A 406 -36.23 -12.20 26.80
N TYR A 407 -37.04 -11.28 26.27
CA TYR A 407 -36.58 -10.10 25.53
C TYR A 407 -36.84 -8.85 26.37
N ILE A 408 -35.81 -8.03 26.56
CA ILE A 408 -35.93 -6.74 27.24
C ILE A 408 -35.64 -5.61 26.26
N ASN A 409 -36.51 -4.60 26.21
CA ASN A 409 -36.32 -3.36 25.45
C ASN A 409 -36.72 -2.10 26.23
N LYS A 410 -37.22 -2.28 27.45
CA LYS A 410 -37.62 -1.25 28.41
C LYS A 410 -37.60 -1.85 29.80
N SER A 411 -37.81 -1.02 30.82
CA SER A 411 -37.93 -1.49 32.20
C SER A 411 -38.98 -2.59 32.33
N MET A 412 -38.63 -3.72 32.95
CA MET A 412 -39.55 -4.84 33.12
C MET A 412 -39.31 -5.63 34.41
N SER A 413 -40.26 -6.49 34.77
CA SER A 413 -40.10 -7.46 35.85
C SER A 413 -40.40 -8.89 35.39
N ILE A 414 -39.69 -9.86 35.98
CA ILE A 414 -39.83 -11.29 35.70
C ILE A 414 -40.00 -12.03 37.00
N THR A 415 -41.01 -12.89 37.08
CA THR A 415 -41.21 -13.80 38.22
C THR A 415 -40.80 -15.21 37.84
N VAL A 416 -39.93 -15.84 38.64
CA VAL A 416 -39.42 -17.20 38.42
C VAL A 416 -39.86 -18.09 39.56
N TYR A 417 -40.52 -19.20 39.22
CA TYR A 417 -41.01 -20.19 40.18
C TYR A 417 -40.03 -21.36 40.30
N LEU A 418 -39.57 -21.66 41.52
CA LEU A 418 -38.69 -22.78 41.81
C LEU A 418 -39.45 -23.88 42.58
N THR A 419 -39.33 -25.12 42.12
CA THR A 419 -40.00 -26.28 42.74
C THR A 419 -39.08 -26.89 43.79
N LYS A 420 -39.60 -27.04 45.01
CA LYS A 420 -38.87 -27.64 46.13
C LYS A 420 -38.70 -29.14 45.91
N ILE A 421 -37.50 -29.66 46.15
CA ILE A 421 -37.20 -31.08 45.98
C ILE A 421 -37.78 -31.84 47.20
N THR A 422 -38.72 -32.77 46.98
CA THR A 422 -39.28 -33.66 48.02
C THR A 422 -39.09 -35.12 47.64
N ASP A 423 -38.59 -35.90 48.62
CA ASP A 423 -38.27 -37.33 48.66
C ASP A 423 -36.94 -37.77 48.00
N GLN A 424 -36.08 -38.36 48.84
CA GLN A 424 -34.70 -38.70 48.53
C GLN A 424 -34.60 -40.01 47.72
N ASP A 425 -34.17 -39.88 46.48
CA ASP A 425 -33.28 -40.87 45.90
C ASP A 425 -31.90 -40.72 46.57
N THR A 426 -31.38 -41.81 47.15
CA THR A 426 -30.03 -41.87 47.76
C THR A 426 -29.13 -42.87 47.03
N THR A 427 -29.63 -43.50 45.97
CA THR A 427 -28.92 -44.53 45.23
C THR A 427 -28.19 -43.90 44.05
N PRO A 428 -26.85 -43.98 43.99
CA PRO A 428 -26.11 -43.49 42.84
C PRO A 428 -26.34 -44.34 41.58
N PRO A 429 -26.27 -43.74 40.38
CA PRO A 429 -26.36 -44.46 39.11
C PRO A 429 -25.37 -45.62 38.97
N GLY A 430 -25.84 -46.78 38.49
CA GLY A 430 -25.00 -47.93 38.14
C GLY A 430 -24.44 -47.80 36.72
N ILE A 431 -23.13 -47.94 36.54
CA ILE A 431 -22.46 -47.69 35.24
C ILE A 431 -21.59 -48.88 34.84
N THR A 432 -21.80 -49.41 33.64
CA THR A 432 -21.03 -50.51 33.05
C THR A 432 -20.33 -50.04 31.77
N LEU A 433 -19.01 -50.25 31.69
CA LEU A 433 -18.21 -49.88 30.52
C LEU A 433 -18.25 -50.97 29.45
N THR A 434 -18.47 -50.60 28.20
CA THR A 434 -18.60 -51.52 27.08
C THR A 434 -17.35 -51.50 26.19
N SER A 435 -16.83 -50.31 25.83
CA SER A 435 -15.66 -50.16 24.94
C SER A 435 -14.93 -48.83 25.22
N PRO A 436 -13.60 -48.72 25.03
CA PRO A 436 -12.63 -49.76 24.70
C PRO A 436 -12.40 -50.77 25.84
N ASP A 437 -11.84 -51.93 25.53
CA ASP A 437 -11.45 -52.92 26.54
C ASP A 437 -10.34 -52.43 27.46
N ASN A 438 -10.25 -53.02 28.64
CA ASN A 438 -9.18 -52.67 29.59
C ASN A 438 -7.81 -53.08 29.04
N ASN A 439 -6.85 -52.15 29.07
CA ASN A 439 -5.53 -52.23 28.43
C ASN A 439 -5.56 -52.30 26.90
N ALA A 440 -6.63 -51.81 26.26
CA ALA A 440 -6.66 -51.74 24.80
C ALA A 440 -5.54 -50.84 24.26
N GLN A 441 -4.89 -51.29 23.18
CA GLN A 441 -4.01 -50.47 22.36
C GLN A 441 -4.79 -49.97 21.15
N GLN A 442 -4.81 -48.67 20.95
CA GLN A 442 -5.69 -48.03 19.97
C GLN A 442 -5.01 -46.81 19.33
N ASN A 443 -5.55 -46.36 18.19
CA ASN A 443 -5.06 -45.20 17.44
C ASN A 443 -5.67 -43.88 17.96
N THR A 444 -5.44 -42.77 17.27
CA THR A 444 -5.73 -41.40 17.72
C THR A 444 -7.21 -41.08 17.93
N SER A 445 -8.16 -41.73 17.24
CA SER A 445 -9.61 -41.51 17.41
C SER A 445 -10.28 -42.70 18.08
N LEU A 446 -10.94 -42.47 19.22
CA LEU A 446 -11.45 -43.50 20.12
C LEU A 446 -12.94 -43.31 20.40
N ARG A 447 -13.72 -44.40 20.33
CA ARG A 447 -15.11 -44.44 20.75
C ARG A 447 -15.27 -45.13 22.11
N PHE A 448 -15.68 -44.35 23.10
CA PHE A 448 -15.96 -44.79 24.48
C PHE A 448 -17.44 -45.09 24.64
N SER A 449 -17.81 -46.36 24.79
CA SER A 449 -19.20 -46.80 24.95
C SER A 449 -19.46 -47.35 26.35
N PHE A 450 -20.61 -47.03 26.92
CA PHE A 450 -21.03 -47.46 28.25
C PHE A 450 -22.56 -47.54 28.34
N ARG A 451 -23.02 -48.24 29.38
CA ARG A 451 -24.42 -48.33 29.77
C ARG A 451 -24.59 -47.86 31.20
N ALA A 452 -25.47 -46.89 31.42
CA ALA A 452 -25.82 -46.40 32.75
C ALA A 452 -27.27 -46.71 33.08
N SER A 453 -27.57 -47.04 34.33
CA SER A 453 -28.92 -47.36 34.80
C SER A 453 -29.19 -46.74 36.16
N ASP A 454 -30.34 -46.10 36.28
CA ASP A 454 -30.85 -45.50 37.51
C ASP A 454 -32.39 -45.49 37.50
N ASN A 455 -33.05 -45.03 38.57
CA ASN A 455 -34.50 -44.85 38.60
C ASN A 455 -34.94 -43.54 37.91
N SER A 456 -33.99 -42.65 37.60
CA SER A 456 -34.22 -41.36 36.95
C SER A 456 -33.36 -41.13 35.70
N VAL A 457 -33.56 -40.01 35.02
CA VAL A 457 -32.71 -39.58 33.90
C VAL A 457 -31.35 -39.09 34.42
N MET A 458 -30.28 -39.42 33.70
CA MET A 458 -28.91 -39.17 34.17
C MET A 458 -28.14 -38.22 33.27
N SER A 459 -27.20 -37.48 33.85
CA SER A 459 -26.16 -36.77 33.11
C SER A 459 -24.82 -37.47 33.33
N CYS A 460 -24.15 -37.86 32.25
CA CYS A 460 -22.89 -38.61 32.33
C CYS A 460 -21.74 -37.87 31.65
N THR A 461 -20.57 -37.92 32.27
CA THR A 461 -19.33 -37.31 31.83
C THR A 461 -18.23 -38.36 31.73
N LEU A 462 -17.58 -38.45 30.58
CA LEU A 462 -16.34 -39.21 30.40
C LEU A 462 -15.18 -38.44 31.04
N GLN A 463 -14.45 -39.11 31.93
CA GLN A 463 -13.26 -38.58 32.56
C GLN A 463 -12.02 -39.35 32.11
N THR A 464 -10.93 -38.65 31.87
CA THR A 464 -9.63 -39.24 31.51
C THR A 464 -8.53 -38.70 32.42
N LYS A 465 -7.43 -39.43 32.59
CA LYS A 465 -6.19 -38.95 33.20
C LYS A 465 -5.00 -39.65 32.54
N SER A 466 -3.98 -38.89 32.15
CA SER A 466 -2.68 -39.43 31.69
C SER A 466 -1.66 -39.43 32.82
N THR A 467 -1.60 -38.35 33.61
CA THR A 467 -0.82 -38.22 34.85
C THR A 467 -1.52 -37.24 35.79
N GLY A 468 -1.63 -37.56 37.09
CA GLY A 468 -2.25 -36.67 38.08
C GLY A 468 -3.77 -36.78 38.13
N ASP A 469 -4.44 -35.63 38.25
CA ASP A 469 -5.89 -35.51 38.51
C ASP A 469 -6.75 -35.86 37.29
N TRP A 470 -8.04 -36.15 37.54
CA TRP A 470 -9.03 -36.46 36.52
C TRP A 470 -9.47 -35.21 35.74
N THR A 471 -9.54 -35.31 34.41
CA THR A 471 -10.10 -34.29 33.52
C THR A 471 -11.43 -34.73 32.93
N ASP A 472 -12.41 -33.84 32.92
CA ASP A 472 -13.69 -34.05 32.23
C ASP A 472 -13.47 -33.85 30.73
N ALA A 473 -13.53 -34.93 29.95
CA ALA A 473 -13.23 -34.90 28.52
C ALA A 473 -14.45 -34.53 27.67
N THR A 474 -15.63 -35.09 27.98
CA THR A 474 -16.90 -34.80 27.29
C THR A 474 -18.08 -35.37 28.10
N GLY A 475 -19.32 -34.95 27.81
CA GLY A 475 -20.48 -35.45 28.52
C GLY A 475 -21.81 -35.26 27.77
N ALA A 476 -22.84 -35.96 28.24
CA ALA A 476 -24.20 -35.88 27.72
C ALA A 476 -25.22 -35.81 28.86
N LYS A 477 -26.31 -35.08 28.61
CA LYS A 477 -27.45 -34.93 29.51
C LYS A 477 -28.64 -35.76 29.03
N ASP A 478 -29.63 -35.94 29.89
CA ASP A 478 -30.89 -36.63 29.58
C ASP A 478 -30.73 -38.08 29.08
N ILE A 479 -29.72 -38.79 29.59
CA ILE A 479 -29.49 -40.20 29.26
C ILE A 479 -30.59 -41.03 29.93
N ALA A 480 -31.40 -41.69 29.11
CA ALA A 480 -32.42 -42.62 29.56
C ALA A 480 -31.79 -43.84 30.25
N SER A 481 -32.39 -44.28 31.35
CA SER A 481 -31.94 -45.43 32.12
C SER A 481 -31.84 -46.69 31.25
N GLY A 482 -30.67 -47.35 31.28
CA GLY A 482 -30.39 -48.56 30.53
C GLY A 482 -30.08 -48.34 29.04
N SER A 483 -29.89 -47.11 28.56
CA SER A 483 -29.44 -46.83 27.19
C SER A 483 -27.93 -47.09 27.04
N GLU A 484 -27.54 -47.63 25.88
CA GLU A 484 -26.14 -47.65 25.45
C GLU A 484 -25.80 -46.25 24.91
N THR A 485 -24.72 -45.66 25.38
CA THR A 485 -24.29 -44.31 25.01
C THR A 485 -22.81 -44.34 24.67
N SER A 486 -22.40 -43.58 23.64
CA SER A 486 -21.01 -43.50 23.22
C SER A 486 -20.52 -42.07 23.07
N PHE A 487 -19.25 -41.85 23.42
CA PHE A 487 -18.52 -40.60 23.22
C PHE A 487 -17.33 -40.84 22.29
N ASP A 488 -17.15 -39.97 21.29
CA ASP A 488 -15.98 -39.99 20.42
C ASP A 488 -14.97 -38.96 20.92
N LEU A 489 -13.72 -39.37 21.13
CA LEU A 489 -12.66 -38.52 21.67
C LEU A 489 -11.33 -38.84 20.99
N THR A 490 -10.62 -37.80 20.58
CA THR A 490 -9.27 -37.89 20.04
C THR A 490 -8.26 -37.65 21.17
N LEU A 491 -7.36 -38.61 21.40
CA LEU A 491 -6.34 -38.53 22.45
C LEU A 491 -4.94 -38.54 21.83
N ASN A 492 -4.03 -37.76 22.40
CA ASN A 492 -2.62 -37.77 22.02
C ASN A 492 -1.97 -39.12 22.38
N PRO A 493 -0.84 -39.47 21.76
CA PRO A 493 -0.05 -40.62 22.20
C PRO A 493 0.28 -40.62 23.69
N GLY A 494 0.04 -41.74 24.35
CA GLY A 494 0.25 -41.89 25.79
C GLY A 494 -0.66 -42.94 26.40
N THR A 495 -0.40 -43.29 27.64
CA THR A 495 -1.26 -44.18 28.42
C THR A 495 -2.27 -43.33 29.20
N TYR A 496 -3.56 -43.61 29.02
CA TYR A 496 -4.65 -42.93 29.70
C TYR A 496 -5.43 -43.93 30.54
N THR A 497 -5.81 -43.52 31.75
CA THR A 497 -6.89 -44.16 32.51
C THR A 497 -8.18 -43.37 32.28
N TRP A 498 -9.29 -44.04 32.07
CA TRP A 498 -10.59 -43.42 31.83
C TRP A 498 -11.68 -44.08 32.68
N ARG A 499 -12.72 -43.30 32.97
CA ARG A 499 -13.95 -43.74 33.65
C ARG A 499 -15.12 -42.84 33.25
N VAL A 500 -16.34 -43.26 33.54
CA VAL A 500 -17.55 -42.46 33.35
C VAL A 500 -18.13 -42.11 34.72
N LYS A 501 -18.46 -40.83 34.91
CA LYS A 501 -19.18 -40.29 36.07
C LYS A 501 -20.60 -39.97 35.64
N CYS A 502 -21.62 -40.51 36.29
CA CYS A 502 -23.02 -40.14 36.04
C CYS A 502 -23.64 -39.56 37.30
N SER A 503 -24.45 -38.51 37.12
CA SER A 503 -25.26 -37.90 38.18
C SER A 503 -26.74 -38.01 37.82
N ASP A 504 -27.54 -38.44 38.77
CA ASP A 504 -29.00 -38.54 38.63
C ASP A 504 -29.70 -37.17 38.85
N ALA A 505 -31.03 -37.15 38.70
CA ALA A 505 -31.82 -35.94 38.91
C ALA A 505 -31.87 -35.47 40.38
N ALA A 506 -31.53 -36.34 41.34
CA ALA A 506 -31.45 -36.06 42.77
C ALA A 506 -30.05 -35.60 43.22
N GLY A 507 -29.05 -35.64 42.33
CA GLY A 507 -27.66 -35.26 42.59
C GLY A 507 -26.77 -36.39 43.09
N ASN A 508 -27.25 -37.63 43.21
CA ASN A 508 -26.36 -38.76 43.55
C ASN A 508 -25.43 -39.04 42.37
N THR A 509 -24.18 -39.34 42.67
CA THR A 509 -23.14 -39.50 41.67
C THR A 509 -22.53 -40.89 41.74
N GLY A 510 -22.68 -41.64 40.65
CA GLY A 510 -22.05 -42.93 40.42
C GLY A 510 -20.80 -42.80 39.56
N TYR A 511 -19.84 -43.69 39.76
CA TYR A 511 -18.65 -43.82 38.92
C TYR A 511 -18.55 -45.24 38.37
N SER A 512 -18.16 -45.38 37.11
CA SER A 512 -17.78 -46.67 36.57
C SER A 512 -16.48 -47.18 37.19
N GLY A 513 -16.16 -48.46 36.95
CA GLY A 513 -14.79 -48.94 37.09
C GLY A 513 -13.81 -48.15 36.21
N GLU A 514 -12.53 -48.15 36.56
CA GLU A 514 -11.47 -47.52 35.77
C GLU A 514 -10.95 -48.52 34.71
N ARG A 515 -10.74 -48.03 33.49
CA ARG A 515 -10.04 -48.79 32.43
C ARG A 515 -8.83 -48.02 31.96
N THR A 516 -7.75 -48.72 31.64
CA THR A 516 -6.55 -48.17 31.02
C THR A 516 -6.57 -48.43 29.53
N LEU A 517 -6.03 -47.49 28.75
CA LEU A 517 -5.75 -47.69 27.33
C LEU A 517 -4.41 -47.03 27.01
N THR A 518 -3.72 -47.55 26.00
CA THR A 518 -2.49 -46.95 25.48
C THR A 518 -2.76 -46.48 24.05
N VAL A 519 -2.68 -45.18 23.85
CA VAL A 519 -2.64 -44.57 22.52
C VAL A 519 -1.19 -44.64 22.08
N ALA A 520 -0.90 -45.43 21.05
CA ALA A 520 0.46 -45.55 20.56
C ALA A 520 0.94 -44.21 20.00
N ALA A 521 2.19 -43.84 20.31
CA ALA A 521 2.89 -42.84 19.52
C ALA A 521 3.17 -43.46 18.17
N THR A 522 2.71 -42.82 17.10
CA THR A 522 3.27 -43.07 15.77
C THR A 522 4.77 -42.85 15.91
N GLU A 523 5.58 -43.91 15.81
CA GLU A 523 7.03 -43.86 16.01
C GLU A 523 7.64 -42.79 15.08
N LEU A 524 8.32 -41.82 15.68
CA LEU A 524 9.38 -41.06 15.00
C LEU A 524 10.60 -41.98 14.93
N VAL A 525 10.69 -42.75 13.85
CA VAL A 525 11.89 -43.48 13.46
C VAL A 525 12.98 -42.47 13.10
N GLU A 526 14.17 -42.71 13.65
CA GLU A 526 15.43 -42.06 13.31
C GLU A 526 15.64 -41.93 11.79
N LEU A 527 16.26 -40.82 11.41
CA LEU A 527 16.83 -40.52 10.10
C LEU A 527 17.81 -41.63 9.64
N ALA A 528 17.30 -42.69 9.02
CA ALA A 528 18.03 -43.56 8.09
C ALA A 528 17.14 -44.69 7.55
N GLN A 529 16.19 -44.35 6.67
CA GLN A 529 15.75 -45.16 5.51
C GLN A 529 14.46 -44.55 4.96
N ILE A 530 14.57 -43.91 3.80
CA ILE A 530 13.44 -43.32 3.07
C ILE A 530 12.70 -44.47 2.40
N ASP A 531 11.63 -44.93 3.05
CA ASP A 531 10.62 -45.84 2.49
C ASP A 531 9.23 -45.19 2.60
N SER A 532 8.41 -45.50 1.60
CA SER A 532 7.06 -45.06 1.21
C SER A 532 5.96 -44.87 2.29
N SER A 533 6.27 -45.03 3.59
CA SER A 533 5.31 -45.00 4.69
C SER A 533 5.16 -43.63 5.39
N GLN A 534 6.21 -42.80 5.42
CA GLN A 534 6.21 -41.47 6.05
C GLN A 534 5.32 -40.45 5.31
N ASP A 535 5.18 -40.59 3.98
CA ASP A 535 4.40 -39.68 3.14
C ASP A 535 2.88 -39.85 3.34
N SER A 536 2.46 -41.05 3.74
CA SER A 536 1.06 -41.37 4.06
C SER A 536 0.61 -40.69 5.36
N GLU A 537 1.53 -40.51 6.32
CA GLU A 537 1.26 -39.87 7.61
C GLU A 537 1.07 -38.35 7.47
N ILE A 538 1.84 -37.71 6.58
CA ILE A 538 1.70 -36.26 6.32
C ILE A 538 0.36 -35.97 5.65
N LEU A 539 -0.03 -36.76 4.64
CA LEU A 539 -1.33 -36.62 3.99
C LEU A 539 -2.49 -36.86 4.97
N ARG A 540 -2.35 -37.85 5.86
CA ARG A 540 -3.31 -38.13 6.94
C ARG A 540 -3.43 -36.94 7.91
N ARG A 541 -2.32 -36.35 8.32
CA ARG A 541 -2.30 -35.15 9.17
C ARG A 541 -2.91 -33.93 8.49
N VAL A 542 -2.66 -33.75 7.19
CA VAL A 542 -3.29 -32.66 6.42
C VAL A 542 -4.81 -32.86 6.35
N ASP A 543 -5.30 -34.10 6.23
CA ASP A 543 -6.74 -34.40 6.28
C ASP A 543 -7.37 -34.17 7.67
N GLU A 544 -6.64 -34.49 8.74
CA GLU A 544 -7.04 -34.12 10.11
C GLU A 544 -7.10 -32.60 10.29
N LEU A 545 -6.13 -31.85 9.73
CA LEU A 545 -6.10 -30.39 9.78
C LEU A 545 -7.24 -29.74 8.97
N ILE A 546 -7.56 -30.26 7.78
CA ILE A 546 -8.72 -29.81 7.00
C ILE A 546 -10.00 -29.95 7.84
N THR A 547 -10.13 -31.07 8.56
CA THR A 547 -11.27 -31.29 9.46
C THR A 547 -11.23 -30.33 10.66
N HIS A 548 -10.08 -30.18 11.32
CA HIS A 548 -9.87 -29.27 12.46
C HIS A 548 -10.29 -27.83 12.13
N PHE A 549 -9.77 -27.27 11.04
CA PHE A 549 -10.08 -25.90 10.62
C PHE A 549 -11.53 -25.72 10.16
N SER A 550 -12.22 -26.79 9.72
CA SER A 550 -13.65 -26.73 9.41
C SER A 550 -14.56 -26.70 10.64
N THR A 551 -14.04 -27.07 11.81
CA THR A 551 -14.78 -27.16 13.09
C THR A 551 -14.26 -26.21 14.16
N ILE A 552 -13.34 -25.31 13.80
CA ILE A 552 -12.70 -24.38 14.73
C ILE A 552 -13.69 -23.31 15.24
N GLY A 553 -13.38 -22.67 16.37
CA GLY A 553 -14.25 -21.68 17.02
C GLY A 553 -14.63 -20.50 16.13
N GLU A 554 -15.72 -19.79 16.43
CA GLU A 554 -16.28 -18.72 15.58
C GLU A 554 -15.27 -17.59 15.28
N ALA A 555 -14.42 -17.22 16.25
CA ALA A 555 -13.42 -16.17 16.08
C ALA A 555 -12.25 -16.60 15.17
N GLU A 556 -11.75 -17.80 15.37
CA GLU A 556 -10.70 -18.41 14.55
C GLU A 556 -11.21 -18.76 13.15
N GLY A 557 -12.47 -19.19 13.03
CA GLY A 557 -13.16 -19.49 11.78
C GLY A 557 -13.23 -18.28 10.86
N GLU A 558 -13.52 -17.08 11.40
CA GLU A 558 -13.45 -15.82 10.64
C GLU A 558 -12.06 -15.64 10.00
N VAL A 559 -10.97 -15.95 10.72
CA VAL A 559 -9.60 -15.80 10.20
C VAL A 559 -9.27 -16.87 9.17
N VAL A 560 -9.69 -18.12 9.41
CA VAL A 560 -9.52 -19.26 8.49
C VAL A 560 -10.18 -18.97 7.13
N ASP A 561 -11.40 -18.44 7.16
CA ASP A 561 -12.15 -18.06 5.96
C ASP A 561 -11.50 -16.86 5.25
N GLU A 562 -11.10 -15.83 6.00
CA GLU A 562 -10.53 -14.60 5.44
C GLU A 562 -9.12 -14.83 4.85
N LEU A 563 -8.34 -15.76 5.40
CA LEU A 563 -7.02 -16.19 4.89
C LEU A 563 -7.10 -17.33 3.87
N ASP A 564 -8.28 -17.88 3.60
CA ASP A 564 -8.48 -18.99 2.67
C ASP A 564 -7.65 -20.24 3.02
N ILE A 565 -7.53 -20.56 4.32
CA ILE A 565 -6.66 -21.63 4.83
C ILE A 565 -7.11 -23.00 4.35
N SER A 566 -8.42 -23.26 4.25
CA SER A 566 -8.95 -24.53 3.76
C SER A 566 -8.47 -24.84 2.34
N ASN A 567 -8.57 -23.87 1.42
CA ASN A 567 -8.06 -24.03 0.05
C ASN A 567 -6.52 -24.09 0.02
N GLN A 568 -5.80 -23.46 0.96
CA GLN A 568 -4.34 -23.61 1.08
C GLN A 568 -3.95 -25.04 1.45
N LEU A 569 -4.63 -25.65 2.42
CA LEU A 569 -4.38 -27.03 2.83
C LEU A 569 -4.67 -28.02 1.71
N ASP A 570 -5.75 -27.81 0.93
CA ASP A 570 -6.03 -28.61 -0.27
C ASP A 570 -4.92 -28.47 -1.32
N ARG A 571 -4.38 -27.27 -1.53
CA ARG A 571 -3.24 -27.04 -2.44
C ARG A 571 -1.96 -27.73 -1.95
N TYR A 572 -1.68 -27.68 -0.65
CA TYR A 572 -0.53 -28.39 -0.08
C TYR A 572 -0.70 -29.90 -0.21
N LYS A 573 -1.89 -30.44 0.07
CA LYS A 573 -2.24 -31.85 -0.14
C LYS A 573 -1.98 -32.28 -1.59
N PHE A 574 -2.47 -31.51 -2.56
CA PHE A 574 -2.27 -31.78 -3.98
C PHE A 574 -0.79 -31.71 -4.40
N ARG A 575 -0.03 -30.72 -3.89
CA ARG A 575 1.41 -30.61 -4.14
C ARG A 575 2.17 -31.81 -3.59
N ILE A 576 1.88 -32.25 -2.36
CA ILE A 576 2.51 -33.43 -1.75
C ILE A 576 2.20 -34.69 -2.57
N GLN A 577 0.95 -34.89 -2.99
CA GLN A 577 0.57 -36.01 -3.86
C GLN A 577 1.27 -35.97 -5.22
N THR A 578 1.45 -34.79 -5.80
CA THR A 578 2.18 -34.61 -7.08
C THR A 578 3.65 -34.93 -6.92
N ILE A 579 4.29 -34.42 -5.86
CA ILE A 579 5.68 -34.70 -5.50
C ILE A 579 5.89 -36.21 -5.30
N GLN A 580 4.95 -36.89 -4.62
CA GLN A 580 5.00 -38.34 -4.40
C GLN A 580 4.92 -39.12 -5.72
N ARG A 581 4.02 -38.72 -6.63
CA ARG A 581 3.92 -39.33 -7.96
C ARG A 581 5.20 -39.11 -8.78
N ASP A 582 5.77 -37.91 -8.71
CA ASP A 582 6.99 -37.57 -9.43
C ASP A 582 8.18 -38.36 -8.90
N LEU A 583 8.30 -38.51 -7.57
CA LEU A 583 9.30 -39.33 -6.89
C LEU A 583 9.20 -40.81 -7.30
N ASN A 584 7.99 -41.37 -7.31
CA ASN A 584 7.74 -42.76 -7.74
C ASN A 584 8.05 -42.96 -9.24
N SER A 585 7.79 -41.94 -10.07
CA SER A 585 8.08 -42.01 -11.51
C SER A 585 9.57 -41.96 -11.85
N LEU A 586 10.47 -41.68 -10.90
CA LEU A 586 11.91 -41.59 -11.15
C LEU A 586 12.53 -42.96 -11.46
N GLU A 587 11.97 -44.05 -10.93
CA GLU A 587 12.44 -45.41 -11.20
C GLU A 587 12.09 -45.87 -12.63
N ASP A 588 11.00 -45.35 -13.19
CA ASP A 588 10.51 -45.69 -14.53
C ASP A 588 11.17 -44.87 -15.66
N ARG A 589 11.97 -43.85 -15.33
CA ARG A 589 12.64 -42.97 -16.30
C ARG A 589 14.01 -43.51 -16.70
N GLN A 590 14.36 -43.43 -17.99
CA GLN A 590 15.69 -43.76 -18.50
C GLN A 590 16.72 -42.66 -18.17
N LEU A 591 17.04 -42.50 -16.88
CA LEU A 591 18.04 -41.54 -16.37
C LEU A 591 19.32 -42.27 -15.95
N SER A 592 20.49 -41.63 -16.07
CA SER A 592 21.72 -42.14 -15.44
C SER A 592 21.62 -42.06 -13.91
N ASP A 593 22.41 -42.84 -13.19
CA ASP A 593 22.34 -42.90 -11.71
C ASP A 593 22.64 -41.53 -11.06
N ASP A 594 23.59 -40.77 -11.62
CA ASP A 594 23.92 -39.41 -11.14
C ASP A 594 22.80 -38.39 -11.41
N GLU A 595 22.10 -38.50 -12.54
CA GLU A 595 20.97 -37.63 -12.88
C GLU A 595 19.74 -37.96 -12.02
N ARG A 596 19.50 -39.25 -11.79
CA ARG A 596 18.39 -39.74 -10.94
C ARG A 596 18.54 -39.25 -9.50
N GLU A 597 19.74 -39.29 -8.95
CA GLU A 597 20.00 -38.85 -7.57
C GLU A 597 19.91 -37.32 -7.40
N ARG A 598 20.34 -36.55 -8.42
CA ARG A 598 20.13 -35.10 -8.44
C ARG A 598 18.65 -34.73 -8.51
N GLU A 599 17.90 -35.40 -9.37
CA GLU A 599 16.48 -35.12 -9.54
C GLU A 599 15.66 -35.55 -8.32
N ARG A 600 16.02 -36.67 -7.71
CA ARG A 600 15.49 -37.12 -6.41
C ARG A 600 15.75 -36.07 -5.32
N SER A 601 16.97 -35.56 -5.23
CA SER A 601 17.33 -34.52 -4.27
C SER A 601 16.51 -33.25 -4.48
N ARG A 602 16.33 -32.82 -5.74
CA ARG A 602 15.52 -31.64 -6.10
C ARG A 602 14.06 -31.81 -5.68
N ILE A 603 13.46 -32.96 -5.94
CA ILE A 603 12.06 -33.28 -5.59
C ILE A 603 11.89 -33.35 -4.06
N LEU A 604 12.86 -33.91 -3.33
CA LEU A 604 12.85 -33.94 -1.86
C LEU A 604 12.99 -32.54 -1.24
N THR A 605 13.77 -31.64 -1.84
CA THR A 605 13.82 -30.23 -1.40
C THR A 605 12.45 -29.56 -1.54
N GLN A 606 11.73 -29.79 -2.64
CA GLN A 606 10.38 -29.26 -2.83
C GLN A 606 9.39 -29.81 -1.79
N LEU A 607 9.56 -31.04 -1.33
CA LEU A 607 8.75 -31.63 -0.26
C LEU A 607 8.98 -30.93 1.08
N GLU A 608 10.25 -30.68 1.44
CA GLU A 608 10.61 -30.00 2.67
C GLU A 608 10.13 -28.53 2.68
N GLU A 609 10.18 -27.84 1.54
CA GLU A 609 9.61 -26.50 1.41
C GLU A 609 8.09 -26.49 1.68
N VAL A 610 7.35 -27.44 1.09
CA VAL A 610 5.90 -27.52 1.28
C VAL A 610 5.54 -27.86 2.73
N LYS A 611 6.28 -28.77 3.37
CA LYS A 611 6.05 -29.14 4.79
C LYS A 611 6.10 -27.91 5.70
N GLN A 612 7.08 -27.03 5.53
CA GLN A 612 7.25 -25.87 6.39
C GLN A 612 6.11 -24.84 6.28
N GLU A 613 5.30 -24.87 5.23
CA GLU A 613 4.20 -23.91 5.00
C GLU A 613 2.84 -24.35 5.57
N ILE A 614 2.72 -25.57 6.09
CA ILE A 614 1.43 -26.15 6.52
C ILE A 614 1.04 -25.61 7.91
N PRO A 615 -0.02 -24.78 8.03
CA PRO A 615 -0.51 -24.33 9.33
C PRO A 615 -1.17 -25.49 10.07
N SER A 616 -0.90 -25.60 11.37
CA SER A 616 -1.48 -26.61 12.25
C SER A 616 -2.57 -26.06 13.17
N ASP A 617 -2.47 -24.80 13.58
CA ASP A 617 -3.47 -24.14 14.42
C ASP A 617 -3.43 -22.62 14.25
N ILE A 618 -4.53 -21.95 14.57
CA ILE A 618 -4.64 -20.49 14.54
C ILE A 618 -5.32 -20.02 15.82
N ARG A 619 -4.71 -19.04 16.50
CA ARG A 619 -5.25 -18.44 17.72
C ARG A 619 -5.37 -16.94 17.57
N VAL A 620 -6.57 -16.40 17.80
CA VAL A 620 -6.79 -14.95 17.77
C VAL A 620 -6.31 -14.33 19.08
N LEU A 621 -5.34 -13.41 19.00
CA LEU A 621 -4.80 -12.73 20.18
C LEU A 621 -5.58 -11.45 20.48
N GLN A 622 -5.74 -10.60 19.46
CA GLN A 622 -6.38 -9.29 19.59
C GLN A 622 -7.10 -8.89 18.30
N LYS A 623 -8.17 -8.12 18.43
CA LYS A 623 -8.99 -7.65 17.29
C LYS A 623 -9.46 -6.22 17.55
N LYS A 624 -9.35 -5.37 16.54
CA LYS A 624 -9.87 -3.99 16.54
C LYS A 624 -10.48 -3.68 15.19
N GLU A 625 -11.60 -2.96 15.20
CA GLU A 625 -12.26 -2.45 14.02
C GLU A 625 -12.49 -0.95 14.18
N LEU A 626 -12.20 -0.19 13.13
CA LEU A 626 -12.27 1.26 13.12
C LEU A 626 -12.80 1.73 11.75
N THR A 627 -13.82 2.57 11.78
CA THR A 627 -14.24 3.35 10.61
C THR A 627 -13.74 4.78 10.83
N ALA A 628 -12.74 5.20 10.06
CA ALA A 628 -12.11 6.50 10.20
C ALA A 628 -12.20 7.29 8.89
N TYR A 629 -12.49 8.58 9.01
CA TYR A 629 -12.54 9.52 7.89
C TYR A 629 -11.32 10.43 7.96
N PRO A 630 -10.42 10.40 6.96
CA PRO A 630 -9.30 11.33 6.89
C PRO A 630 -9.81 12.78 6.91
N THR A 631 -9.12 13.66 7.63
CA THR A 631 -9.43 15.09 7.60
C THR A 631 -9.09 15.68 6.23
N ARG A 632 -9.69 16.82 5.89
CA ARG A 632 -9.40 17.52 4.62
C ARG A 632 -7.92 17.87 4.46
N GLU A 633 -7.23 18.17 5.55
CA GLU A 633 -5.80 18.45 5.55
C GLU A 633 -4.97 17.19 5.27
N GLU A 634 -5.30 16.06 5.92
CA GLU A 634 -4.68 14.77 5.64
C GLU A 634 -4.87 14.35 4.17
N ILE A 635 -6.07 14.51 3.61
CA ILE A 635 -6.38 14.21 2.20
C ILE A 635 -5.51 15.05 1.25
N ASN A 636 -5.31 16.34 1.56
CA ASN A 636 -4.48 17.23 0.75
C ASN A 636 -3.01 16.79 0.77
N ASN A 637 -2.49 16.43 1.94
CA ASN A 637 -1.10 15.98 2.10
C ASN A 637 -0.86 14.64 1.39
N LEU A 638 -1.74 13.66 1.59
CA LEU A 638 -1.67 12.36 0.92
C LEU A 638 -1.84 12.47 -0.60
N SER A 639 -2.69 13.40 -1.08
CA SER A 639 -2.84 13.69 -2.51
C SER A 639 -1.58 14.27 -3.13
N ALA A 640 -0.86 15.13 -2.41
CA ALA A 640 0.42 15.67 -2.85
C ALA A 640 1.51 14.58 -2.90
N GLU A 641 1.55 13.69 -1.91
CA GLU A 641 2.46 12.56 -1.86
C GLU A 641 2.21 11.59 -3.03
N TYR A 642 0.95 11.20 -3.27
CA TYR A 642 0.58 10.36 -4.42
C TYR A 642 1.00 10.99 -5.77
N ALA A 643 0.73 12.30 -5.95
CA ALA A 643 1.11 13.01 -7.18
C ALA A 643 2.63 13.12 -7.36
N ALA A 644 3.40 13.12 -6.27
CA ALA A 644 4.86 13.06 -6.33
C ALA A 644 5.34 11.69 -6.82
N ILE A 645 4.74 10.60 -6.34
CA ILE A 645 5.09 9.20 -6.66
C ILE A 645 4.76 8.85 -8.12
N VAL A 646 3.56 9.18 -8.61
CA VAL A 646 3.09 8.78 -9.96
C VAL A 646 3.71 9.64 -11.09
N ASN A 647 4.41 10.73 -10.75
CA ASN A 647 5.20 11.58 -11.66
C ASN A 647 4.44 12.08 -12.92
N THR A 648 3.13 12.25 -12.84
CA THR A 648 2.30 12.73 -13.94
C THR A 648 2.29 14.26 -14.01
N SER A 649 2.80 14.81 -15.12
CA SER A 649 2.86 16.25 -15.37
C SER A 649 1.50 16.95 -15.41
N SER A 650 0.41 16.22 -15.62
CA SER A 650 -0.97 16.71 -15.54
C SER A 650 -1.43 16.95 -14.10
N LEU A 651 -1.10 16.04 -13.17
CA LEU A 651 -1.46 16.15 -11.74
C LEU A 651 -0.69 17.27 -11.04
N ARG A 652 0.57 17.50 -11.43
CA ARG A 652 1.41 18.58 -10.87
C ARG A 652 1.04 20.00 -11.34
N ARG A 653 0.30 20.15 -12.43
CA ARG A 653 -0.09 21.47 -12.98
C ARG A 653 -1.15 22.18 -12.14
N ASN A 654 -2.01 21.44 -11.44
CA ASN A 654 -3.04 22.01 -10.58
C ASN A 654 -3.28 21.14 -9.33
N PRO A 655 -2.33 21.13 -8.37
CA PRO A 655 -2.39 20.27 -7.19
C PRO A 655 -3.62 20.54 -6.32
N LYS A 656 -4.12 21.78 -6.30
CA LYS A 656 -5.32 22.15 -5.54
C LYS A 656 -6.59 21.54 -6.13
N ALA A 657 -6.77 21.62 -7.45
CA ALA A 657 -7.93 21.00 -8.09
C ALA A 657 -7.91 19.47 -7.99
N PHE A 658 -6.72 18.86 -8.01
CA PHE A 658 -6.55 17.43 -7.79
C PHE A 658 -6.94 17.02 -6.36
N ALA A 659 -6.42 17.73 -5.35
CA ALA A 659 -6.78 17.47 -3.95
C ALA A 659 -8.27 17.71 -3.66
N ASP A 660 -8.88 18.77 -4.23
CA ASP A 660 -10.32 19.02 -4.08
C ASP A 660 -11.18 17.90 -4.71
N ARG A 661 -10.72 17.31 -5.83
CA ARG A 661 -11.39 16.17 -6.48
C ARG A 661 -11.29 14.90 -5.64
N ASN A 662 -10.13 14.63 -5.06
CA ASN A 662 -9.94 13.49 -4.15
C ASN A 662 -10.75 13.67 -2.87
N ASN A 663 -10.87 14.89 -2.34
CA ASN A 663 -11.78 15.20 -1.22
C ASN A 663 -13.25 14.88 -1.57
N GLN A 664 -13.70 15.18 -2.80
CA GLN A 664 -15.04 14.82 -3.24
C GLN A 664 -15.24 13.30 -3.32
N LEU A 665 -14.26 12.56 -3.82
CA LEU A 665 -14.30 11.10 -3.83
C LEU A 665 -14.28 10.51 -2.41
N GLN A 666 -13.43 11.04 -1.53
CA GLN A 666 -13.28 10.52 -0.17
C GLN A 666 -14.59 10.64 0.63
N ASN A 667 -15.43 11.64 0.33
CA ASN A 667 -16.75 11.80 0.93
C ASN A 667 -17.81 10.80 0.41
N MET A 668 -17.54 10.10 -0.70
CA MET A 668 -18.43 9.09 -1.28
C MET A 668 -18.05 7.66 -0.85
N VAL A 669 -16.96 7.50 -0.08
CA VAL A 669 -16.35 6.21 0.25
C VAL A 669 -16.23 6.07 1.77
N THR A 670 -16.89 5.08 2.34
CA THR A 670 -16.69 4.66 3.73
C THR A 670 -15.73 3.49 3.77
N ILE A 671 -14.66 3.62 4.56
CA ILE A 671 -13.65 2.57 4.74
C ILE A 671 -13.69 2.13 6.20
N THR A 672 -14.07 0.87 6.40
CA THR A 672 -14.00 0.22 7.70
C THR A 672 -12.80 -0.73 7.70
N ALA A 673 -11.77 -0.37 8.47
CA ALA A 673 -10.58 -1.19 8.64
C ALA A 673 -10.74 -2.08 9.87
N LYS A 674 -10.34 -3.34 9.75
CA LYS A 674 -10.24 -4.31 10.83
C LYS A 674 -8.84 -4.89 10.84
N VAL A 675 -8.20 -4.90 12.01
CA VAL A 675 -6.91 -5.54 12.26
C VAL A 675 -7.13 -6.69 13.24
N ILE A 676 -6.67 -7.88 12.87
CA ILE A 676 -6.71 -9.09 13.69
C ILE A 676 -5.29 -9.58 13.86
N VAL A 677 -4.80 -9.60 15.09
CA VAL A 677 -3.48 -10.15 15.45
C VAL A 677 -3.67 -11.61 15.80
N VAL A 678 -3.01 -12.49 15.07
CA VAL A 678 -3.16 -13.94 15.20
C VAL A 678 -1.83 -14.63 15.34
N GLU A 679 -1.81 -15.67 16.13
CA GLU A 679 -0.70 -16.59 16.29
C GLU A 679 -1.00 -17.82 15.42
N VAL A 680 -0.11 -18.12 14.47
CA VAL A 680 -0.23 -19.24 13.54
C VAL A 680 0.84 -20.27 13.88
N SER A 681 0.40 -21.43 14.35
CA SER A 681 1.27 -22.58 14.55
C SER A 681 1.39 -23.35 13.24
N TYR A 682 2.57 -23.91 12.99
CA TYR A 682 2.86 -24.71 11.81
C TYR A 682 3.24 -26.12 12.20
N LEU A 683 2.97 -27.07 11.30
CA LEU A 683 3.19 -28.48 11.58
C LEU A 683 4.68 -28.85 11.69
N PHE A 684 5.55 -28.11 10.99
CA PHE A 684 6.97 -28.42 10.86
C PHE A 684 7.92 -27.23 11.10
N ARG A 685 7.39 -26.07 11.52
CA ARG A 685 8.19 -24.89 11.88
C ARG A 685 7.63 -24.20 13.13
N GLU A 686 8.38 -23.24 13.64
CA GLU A 686 7.98 -22.47 14.81
C GLU A 686 6.70 -21.65 14.57
N THR A 687 5.97 -21.41 15.65
CA THR A 687 4.79 -20.55 15.66
C THR A 687 5.17 -19.10 15.35
N GLU A 688 4.39 -18.44 14.49
CA GLU A 688 4.60 -17.03 14.12
C GLU A 688 3.38 -16.17 14.45
N THR A 689 3.62 -14.91 14.82
CA THR A 689 2.54 -13.93 15.02
C THR A 689 2.43 -13.01 13.82
N ILE A 690 1.25 -12.95 13.21
CA ILE A 690 0.95 -12.11 12.05
C ILE A 690 -0.21 -11.16 12.35
N SER A 691 -0.32 -10.10 11.55
CA SER A 691 -1.45 -9.16 11.62
C SER A 691 -2.21 -9.16 10.30
N LEU A 692 -3.46 -9.61 10.33
CA LEU A 692 -4.37 -9.57 9.19
C LEU A 692 -5.10 -8.22 9.15
N VAL A 693 -4.97 -7.51 8.03
CA VAL A 693 -5.69 -6.25 7.78
C VAL A 693 -6.78 -6.49 6.75
N ILE A 694 -8.01 -6.14 7.10
CA ILE A 694 -9.20 -6.23 6.25
C ILE A 694 -9.81 -4.84 6.14
N LYS A 695 -9.91 -4.29 4.93
CA LYS A 695 -10.59 -3.02 4.66
C LYS A 695 -11.84 -3.27 3.84
N ARG A 696 -13.00 -3.03 4.45
CA ARG A 696 -14.30 -3.07 3.80
C ARG A 696 -14.62 -1.68 3.26
N ILE A 697 -14.89 -1.60 1.97
CA ILE A 697 -15.15 -0.36 1.26
C ILE A 697 -16.61 -0.37 0.86
N LYS A 698 -17.32 0.66 1.29
CA LYS A 698 -18.67 0.94 0.84
C LYS A 698 -18.68 2.26 0.09
N THR A 699 -19.31 2.29 -1.08
CA THR A 699 -19.44 3.52 -1.87
C THR A 699 -20.91 3.94 -1.94
N ASP A 700 -21.18 5.24 -1.79
CA ASP A 700 -22.55 5.78 -1.90
C ASP A 700 -22.99 6.02 -3.35
N ALA A 701 -22.03 5.98 -4.30
CA ALA A 701 -22.23 6.13 -5.74
C ALA A 701 -21.07 5.49 -6.52
N ASP A 702 -21.28 5.16 -7.80
CA ASP A 702 -20.24 4.61 -8.69
C ASP A 702 -19.00 5.53 -8.70
N PRO A 703 -17.85 5.05 -8.18
CA PRO A 703 -16.65 5.85 -8.07
C PRO A 703 -15.91 6.00 -9.41
N GLY A 704 -16.38 5.36 -10.48
CA GLY A 704 -15.80 5.40 -11.81
C GLY A 704 -14.40 4.75 -11.84
N SER A 705 -13.44 5.41 -12.47
CA SER A 705 -12.04 4.92 -12.56
C SER A 705 -11.18 5.31 -11.34
N ALA A 706 -11.79 5.43 -10.17
CA ALA A 706 -11.07 5.78 -8.94
C ALA A 706 -10.28 4.58 -8.40
N SER A 707 -9.31 4.86 -7.54
CA SER A 707 -8.52 3.84 -6.85
C SER A 707 -8.32 4.20 -5.40
N LEU A 708 -8.11 3.19 -4.58
CA LEU A 708 -7.73 3.37 -3.18
C LEU A 708 -6.23 3.22 -3.05
N VAL A 709 -5.58 4.19 -2.42
CA VAL A 709 -4.15 4.15 -2.14
C VAL A 709 -3.95 4.05 -0.64
N ASP A 710 -3.29 2.99 -0.21
CA ASP A 710 -2.91 2.78 1.19
C ASP A 710 -1.48 3.26 1.42
N PHE A 711 -1.31 4.10 2.43
CA PHE A 711 -0.03 4.59 2.91
C PHE A 711 0.31 3.84 4.19
N ILE A 712 1.24 2.89 4.11
CA ILE A 712 1.61 2.04 5.23
C ILE A 712 2.87 2.62 5.87
N PRO A 713 2.82 3.09 7.13
CA PRO A 713 3.97 3.65 7.82
C PRO A 713 5.14 2.65 7.92
N LYS A 714 6.39 3.16 7.82
CA LYS A 714 7.61 2.33 7.84
C LYS A 714 7.78 1.50 9.11
N ASP A 715 7.31 2.02 10.22
CA ASP A 715 7.34 1.33 11.51
C ASP A 715 6.29 0.20 11.57
N ILE A 716 5.24 0.25 10.74
CA ILE A 716 4.30 -0.86 10.51
C ILE A 716 4.86 -1.86 9.50
N ALA A 717 5.43 -1.42 8.38
CA ALA A 717 6.13 -2.30 7.44
C ALA A 717 7.25 -1.53 6.74
N GLN A 718 8.50 -2.01 6.81
CA GLN A 718 9.64 -1.28 6.23
C GLN A 718 9.61 -1.29 4.70
N ASP A 719 9.10 -2.38 4.13
CA ASP A 719 8.94 -2.58 2.70
C ASP A 719 7.69 -3.40 2.37
N ALA A 720 7.33 -3.41 1.07
CA ALA A 720 6.21 -4.19 0.57
C ALA A 720 6.44 -5.72 0.63
N ASP A 721 7.67 -6.21 0.80
CA ASP A 721 8.00 -7.64 0.86
C ASP A 721 7.70 -8.24 2.27
N GLU A 722 7.64 -7.39 3.29
CA GLU A 722 7.10 -7.70 4.63
C GLU A 722 5.56 -7.92 4.63
N ILE A 723 4.89 -7.63 3.51
CA ILE A 723 3.43 -7.70 3.36
C ILE A 723 3.05 -8.80 2.36
N LYS A 724 2.22 -9.75 2.79
CA LYS A 724 1.58 -10.73 1.91
C LYS A 724 0.21 -10.21 1.50
N PHE A 725 0.09 -9.76 0.26
CA PHE A 725 -1.18 -9.26 -0.29
C PHE A 725 -2.10 -10.41 -0.70
N ILE A 726 -3.33 -10.41 -0.19
CA ILE A 726 -4.38 -11.36 -0.59
C ILE A 726 -5.20 -10.76 -1.73
N THR A 727 -5.49 -9.45 -1.65
CA THR A 727 -6.02 -8.67 -2.76
C THR A 727 -4.86 -8.10 -3.56
N GLU A 728 -4.80 -8.35 -4.88
CA GLU A 728 -3.70 -7.88 -5.74
C GLU A 728 -3.56 -6.34 -5.74
N PRO A 729 -2.40 -5.80 -5.34
CA PRO A 729 -2.12 -4.36 -5.41
C PRO A 729 -1.28 -4.02 -6.65
N ARG A 730 -1.26 -2.73 -6.99
CA ARG A 730 -0.16 -2.11 -7.73
C ARG A 730 0.77 -1.41 -6.73
N ILE A 731 2.01 -1.88 -6.64
CA ILE A 731 3.02 -1.28 -5.75
C ILE A 731 3.52 0.01 -6.39
N LEU A 732 3.24 1.16 -5.77
CA LEU A 732 3.68 2.47 -6.26
C LEU A 732 5.06 2.85 -5.72
N LYS A 733 5.39 2.42 -4.50
CA LYS A 733 6.68 2.65 -3.84
C LYS A 733 7.02 1.46 -2.93
N LYS A 734 8.30 1.07 -2.89
CA LYS A 734 8.78 -0.04 -2.03
C LYS A 734 8.59 0.25 -0.54
N ASP A 735 8.83 1.49 -0.14
CA ASP A 735 8.36 2.08 1.13
C ASP A 735 6.84 2.16 1.05
N PRO A 736 6.10 1.28 1.75
CA PRO A 736 4.93 0.65 1.17
C PRO A 736 3.79 1.64 0.93
N VAL A 737 3.66 2.06 -0.33
CA VAL A 737 2.51 2.78 -0.86
C VAL A 737 1.94 1.93 -1.98
N VAL A 738 0.71 1.45 -1.77
CA VAL A 738 0.06 0.47 -2.65
C VAL A 738 -1.29 0.98 -3.13
N GLU A 739 -1.59 0.71 -4.40
CA GLU A 739 -2.81 1.14 -5.08
C GLU A 739 -3.69 -0.06 -5.40
N PHE A 740 -4.98 0.05 -5.07
CA PHE A 740 -6.02 -0.93 -5.35
C PHE A 740 -7.12 -0.29 -6.19
N ASP A 741 -7.72 -1.04 -7.11
CA ASP A 741 -8.87 -0.56 -7.86
C ASP A 741 -10.09 -0.43 -6.94
N LEU A 742 -10.76 0.73 -6.98
CA LEU A 742 -11.96 0.97 -6.19
C LEU A 742 -13.17 0.39 -6.95
N LYS A 743 -13.92 -0.50 -6.30
CA LYS A 743 -15.17 -1.10 -6.81
C LYS A 743 -16.32 -0.76 -5.87
N ASP A 744 -17.55 -0.77 -6.38
CA ASP A 744 -18.76 -0.33 -5.66
C ASP A 744 -18.93 -0.99 -4.27
N ASP A 745 -18.52 -2.27 -4.15
CA ASP A 745 -18.48 -3.05 -2.90
C ASP A 745 -17.20 -3.92 -2.83
N GLY A 746 -16.08 -3.31 -2.43
CA GLY A 746 -14.76 -3.94 -2.40
C GLY A 746 -14.29 -4.37 -1.01
N THR A 747 -13.52 -5.46 -0.93
CA THR A 747 -12.74 -5.80 0.27
C THR A 747 -11.27 -5.94 -0.09
N ILE A 748 -10.42 -5.18 0.59
CA ILE A 748 -8.96 -5.28 0.46
C ILE A 748 -8.42 -6.04 1.66
N LYS A 749 -7.57 -7.05 1.39
CA LYS A 749 -6.98 -7.90 2.42
C LYS A 749 -5.48 -8.04 2.21
N TYR A 750 -4.72 -7.89 3.29
CA TYR A 750 -3.29 -8.17 3.30
C TYR A 750 -2.81 -8.55 4.70
N VAL A 751 -1.73 -9.32 4.76
CA VAL A 751 -1.11 -9.84 5.98
C VAL A 751 0.24 -9.19 6.18
N ILE A 752 0.48 -8.65 7.36
CA ILE A 752 1.78 -8.13 7.77
C ILE A 752 2.47 -9.19 8.62
N LYS A 753 3.71 -9.56 8.27
CA LYS A 753 4.49 -10.67 8.86
C LYS A 753 5.04 -10.37 10.28
N LYS A 754 4.31 -9.59 11.09
CA LYS A 754 4.61 -9.32 12.50
C LYS A 754 3.35 -8.89 13.26
N ALA A 755 3.43 -8.94 14.59
CA ALA A 755 2.40 -8.39 15.46
C ALA A 755 2.39 -6.85 15.39
N ILE A 756 1.21 -6.26 15.21
CA ILE A 756 0.97 -4.82 15.26
C ILE A 756 -0.01 -4.57 16.40
N ASP A 757 0.24 -3.53 17.20
CA ASP A 757 -0.73 -3.07 18.19
C ASP A 757 -2.02 -2.64 17.47
N PRO A 758 -3.18 -3.28 17.73
CA PRO A 758 -4.44 -2.96 17.07
C PRO A 758 -4.90 -1.50 17.24
N GLU A 759 -4.42 -0.76 18.26
CA GLU A 759 -4.73 0.67 18.41
C GLU A 759 -4.09 1.53 17.30
N ARG A 760 -3.02 1.04 16.67
CA ARG A 760 -2.32 1.70 15.56
C ARG A 760 -3.04 1.57 14.22
N ILE A 761 -4.21 0.91 14.17
CA ILE A 761 -5.05 0.82 12.98
C ILE A 761 -5.40 2.20 12.39
N SER A 762 -5.44 3.24 13.22
CA SER A 762 -5.69 4.63 12.81
C SER A 762 -4.57 5.23 11.95
N GLU A 763 -3.37 4.66 11.98
CA GLU A 763 -2.21 5.08 11.19
C GLU A 763 -2.22 4.52 9.75
N LEU A 764 -3.02 3.49 9.48
CA LEU A 764 -3.18 2.87 8.15
C LEU A 764 -4.09 3.71 7.24
N LYS A 765 -3.63 4.92 6.91
CA LYS A 765 -4.40 5.89 6.13
C LYS A 765 -4.61 5.40 4.69
N SER A 766 -5.83 5.62 4.20
CA SER A 766 -6.27 5.24 2.85
C SER A 766 -6.80 6.48 2.13
N LEU A 767 -6.47 6.65 0.86
CA LEU A 767 -6.88 7.79 0.04
C LEU A 767 -7.60 7.30 -1.22
N ALA A 768 -8.82 7.76 -1.45
CA ALA A 768 -9.51 7.59 -2.73
C ALA A 768 -8.99 8.63 -3.75
N VAL A 769 -8.42 8.17 -4.86
CA VAL A 769 -7.81 9.01 -5.90
C VAL A 769 -8.43 8.79 -7.27
N VAL A 770 -8.53 9.88 -8.05
CA VAL A 770 -8.92 9.79 -9.48
C VAL A 770 -7.68 9.46 -10.32
N LYS A 771 -7.74 8.39 -11.12
CA LYS A 771 -6.64 7.98 -12.02
C LYS A 771 -6.42 8.87 -13.25
N ASP A 772 -7.42 9.64 -13.68
CA ASP A 772 -7.37 10.40 -14.94
C ASP A 772 -8.06 11.77 -14.81
N ILE A 773 -7.30 12.86 -14.95
CA ILE A 773 -7.89 14.20 -15.16
C ILE A 773 -8.16 14.33 -16.66
N LYS A 774 -9.33 13.86 -17.11
CA LYS A 774 -9.84 14.28 -18.41
C LYS A 774 -10.24 15.75 -18.29
N ASP A 775 -9.42 16.64 -18.83
CA ASP A 775 -9.86 18.00 -19.16
C ASP A 775 -11.12 17.88 -20.01
N ARG A 776 -12.28 18.16 -19.43
CA ARG A 776 -13.49 18.36 -20.23
C ARG A 776 -13.23 19.58 -21.10
N ASN A 777 -13.04 19.31 -22.40
CA ASN A 777 -13.12 20.23 -23.53
C ASN A 777 -13.55 21.65 -23.17
N ILE A 778 -12.56 22.54 -22.96
CA ILE A 778 -12.71 23.88 -23.50
C ILE A 778 -12.32 23.73 -24.96
N ALA A 779 -13.32 23.73 -25.83
CA ALA A 779 -13.12 23.80 -27.27
C ALA A 779 -12.36 25.10 -27.58
N ILE A 780 -11.05 24.99 -27.81
CA ILE A 780 -10.26 26.07 -28.42
C ILE A 780 -10.18 25.73 -29.91
N THR A 781 -11.27 26.00 -30.62
CA THR A 781 -11.25 26.09 -32.08
C THR A 781 -10.68 27.44 -32.46
N GLY A 782 -9.46 27.44 -33.00
CA GLY A 782 -8.97 28.47 -33.93
C GLY A 782 -8.66 29.86 -33.37
N TRP A 783 -7.43 30.30 -33.61
CA TRP A 783 -6.93 31.69 -33.61
C TRP A 783 -6.57 32.34 -32.26
N PRO A 784 -5.27 32.44 -31.90
CA PRO A 784 -4.80 33.29 -30.83
C PRO A 784 -4.20 34.59 -31.39
N ILE A 785 -5.03 35.56 -31.75
CA ILE A 785 -4.60 36.98 -31.87
C ILE A 785 -5.54 37.93 -31.11
N ALA A 786 -6.74 37.49 -30.68
CA ALA A 786 -7.71 38.38 -30.02
C ALA A 786 -7.67 38.38 -28.48
N THR A 787 -6.94 37.47 -27.82
CA THR A 787 -6.92 37.38 -26.34
C THR A 787 -5.77 38.14 -25.65
N ILE A 788 -4.91 38.84 -26.41
CA ILE A 788 -3.92 39.75 -25.83
C ILE A 788 -4.57 41.09 -25.41
N ALA A 789 -5.82 41.35 -25.82
CA ALA A 789 -6.54 42.56 -25.41
C ALA A 789 -7.27 42.45 -24.05
N THR A 790 -7.43 41.25 -23.48
CA THR A 790 -8.17 41.06 -22.20
C THR A 790 -7.29 40.78 -20.99
N THR A 791 -6.01 40.43 -21.15
CA THR A 791 -5.05 40.36 -20.03
C THR A 791 -4.43 41.71 -19.67
N ALA A 792 -4.68 42.76 -20.47
CA ALA A 792 -4.20 44.12 -20.21
C ALA A 792 -5.09 44.95 -19.26
N SER A 793 -6.13 44.35 -18.67
CA SER A 793 -6.96 44.96 -17.62
C SER A 793 -6.42 44.72 -16.20
N ILE A 794 -5.40 43.86 -16.05
CA ILE A 794 -4.90 43.41 -14.73
C ILE A 794 -3.74 44.28 -14.21
N LEU A 795 -3.17 45.20 -15.00
CA LEU A 795 -1.95 45.93 -14.62
C LEU A 795 -2.00 47.47 -14.73
N GLY A 796 -3.13 48.09 -15.08
CA GLY A 796 -3.26 49.55 -14.99
C GLY A 796 -2.22 50.38 -15.78
N LEU A 797 -1.76 49.90 -16.94
CA LEU A 797 -0.76 50.60 -17.79
C LEU A 797 -1.42 51.46 -18.89
N ASP A 798 -0.80 52.60 -19.16
CA ASP A 798 -1.24 53.65 -20.10
C ASP A 798 -1.21 53.16 -21.59
N PRO A 799 -2.04 53.70 -22.51
CA PRO A 799 -2.21 53.17 -23.87
C PRO A 799 -0.96 53.12 -24.75
N ASN A 800 0.06 53.96 -24.47
CA ASN A 800 1.28 54.03 -25.26
C ASN A 800 2.25 52.85 -24.98
N ASP A 801 2.24 52.31 -23.76
CA ASP A 801 3.11 51.19 -23.35
C ASP A 801 2.61 49.84 -23.88
N ARG A 802 1.30 49.72 -24.12
CA ARG A 802 0.68 48.52 -24.73
C ARG A 802 1.21 48.24 -26.14
N ARG A 803 1.55 49.29 -26.91
CA ARG A 803 2.12 49.15 -28.26
C ARG A 803 3.57 48.67 -28.22
N GLN A 804 4.36 49.13 -27.26
CA GLN A 804 5.77 48.78 -27.11
C GLN A 804 5.96 47.32 -26.68
N VAL A 805 5.18 46.86 -25.70
CA VAL A 805 5.24 45.47 -25.21
C VAL A 805 4.81 44.46 -26.28
N SER A 806 3.79 44.80 -27.07
CA SER A 806 3.31 43.95 -28.17
C SER A 806 4.36 43.81 -29.28
N LEU A 807 5.09 44.89 -29.59
CA LEU A 807 6.19 44.87 -30.56
C LEU A 807 7.39 44.07 -30.05
N PHE A 808 7.69 44.14 -28.76
CA PHE A 808 8.80 43.41 -28.14
C PHE A 808 8.56 41.90 -28.17
N ILE A 809 7.33 41.45 -27.90
CA ILE A 809 6.95 40.03 -27.96
C ILE A 809 7.00 39.50 -29.41
N LEU A 810 6.60 40.31 -30.39
CA LEU A 810 6.69 39.95 -31.81
C LEU A 810 8.14 39.76 -32.27
N VAL A 811 9.05 40.64 -31.82
CA VAL A 811 10.49 40.54 -32.13
C VAL A 811 11.11 39.30 -31.48
N ILE A 812 10.74 38.97 -30.23
CA ILE A 812 11.21 37.76 -29.56
C ILE A 812 10.76 36.50 -30.31
N LEU A 813 9.51 36.45 -30.79
CA LEU A 813 8.99 35.32 -31.55
C LEU A 813 9.66 35.17 -32.92
N LEU A 814 9.98 36.28 -33.59
CA LEU A 814 10.73 36.27 -34.86
C LEU A 814 12.19 35.83 -34.67
N VAL A 815 12.83 36.23 -33.57
CA VAL A 815 14.19 35.81 -33.21
C VAL A 815 14.23 34.32 -32.84
N LEU A 816 13.24 33.83 -32.09
CA LEU A 816 13.09 32.40 -31.80
C LEU A 816 12.85 31.56 -33.06
N GLY A 817 12.00 32.05 -33.98
CA GLY A 817 11.78 31.41 -35.29
C GLY A 817 13.05 31.36 -36.14
N TYR A 818 13.85 32.43 -36.13
CA TYR A 818 15.11 32.52 -36.86
C TYR A 818 16.19 31.59 -36.27
N ILE A 819 16.28 31.50 -34.94
CA ILE A 819 17.17 30.56 -34.24
C ILE A 819 16.78 29.10 -34.56
N MET A 820 15.47 28.79 -34.61
CA MET A 820 15.00 27.45 -35.00
C MET A 820 15.31 27.09 -36.46
N TYR A 821 15.34 28.08 -37.36
CA TYR A 821 15.70 27.92 -38.77
C TYR A 821 17.21 27.70 -38.98
N GLN A 822 18.06 28.48 -38.29
CA GLN A 822 19.52 28.46 -38.45
C GLN A 822 20.19 27.17 -37.95
N PHE A 823 19.63 26.51 -36.93
CA PHE A 823 20.27 25.32 -36.33
C PHE A 823 19.80 23.98 -36.89
N ALA A 824 18.92 23.95 -37.92
CA ALA A 824 18.40 22.71 -38.53
C ALA A 824 17.89 21.64 -37.52
N ILE A 825 17.54 22.05 -36.30
CA ILE A 825 17.08 21.21 -35.19
C ILE A 825 15.82 20.40 -35.53
N PRO A 826 14.88 20.87 -36.40
CA PRO A 826 13.74 20.05 -36.79
C PRO A 826 14.14 18.76 -37.52
N HIS A 827 15.33 18.68 -38.13
CA HIS A 827 15.71 17.53 -38.94
C HIS A 827 16.38 16.39 -38.14
N ARG A 828 17.12 16.70 -37.07
CA ARG A 828 17.82 15.67 -36.25
C ARG A 828 17.03 15.21 -35.01
N LEU A 829 16.14 16.02 -34.44
CA LEU A 829 15.24 15.56 -33.37
C LEU A 829 14.04 14.76 -33.92
N SER A 830 13.67 14.99 -35.18
CA SER A 830 12.56 14.28 -35.81
C SER A 830 12.94 12.87 -36.25
N GLU A 831 14.19 12.53 -36.55
CA GLU A 831 14.46 11.16 -37.03
C GLU A 831 14.21 10.06 -35.98
N LEU A 832 14.43 10.33 -34.69
CA LEU A 832 14.19 9.37 -33.60
C LEU A 832 12.75 9.40 -33.08
N VAL A 833 12.14 10.58 -32.97
CA VAL A 833 10.75 10.74 -32.47
C VAL A 833 9.70 10.50 -33.56
N LEU A 834 10.02 10.81 -34.81
CA LEU A 834 9.09 10.68 -35.95
C LEU A 834 9.09 9.25 -36.50
N LYS A 835 10.17 8.46 -36.33
CA LYS A 835 10.17 7.00 -36.56
C LYS A 835 9.29 6.27 -35.54
N SER A 836 9.37 6.57 -34.24
CA SER A 836 8.52 5.93 -33.23
C SER A 836 7.06 6.39 -33.35
N LYS A 837 6.79 7.68 -33.62
CA LYS A 837 5.43 8.19 -33.87
C LYS A 837 4.81 7.63 -35.14
N LYS A 838 5.56 7.48 -36.24
CA LYS A 838 5.06 6.82 -37.47
C LYS A 838 4.77 5.34 -37.24
N LYS A 839 5.64 4.61 -36.53
CA LYS A 839 5.40 3.20 -36.16
C LYS A 839 4.17 3.05 -35.25
N MET A 840 3.99 3.93 -34.26
CA MET A 840 2.81 3.93 -33.38
C MET A 840 1.52 4.29 -34.13
N ALA A 841 1.58 5.24 -35.08
CA ALA A 841 0.44 5.56 -35.92
C ALA A 841 0.08 4.39 -36.86
N ALA A 842 1.07 3.74 -37.47
CA ALA A 842 0.87 2.54 -38.27
C ALA A 842 0.29 1.38 -37.44
N LEU A 843 0.84 1.13 -36.24
CA LEU A 843 0.37 0.10 -35.33
C LEU A 843 -1.09 0.32 -34.90
N ARG A 844 -1.49 1.58 -34.63
CA ARG A 844 -2.89 1.92 -34.34
C ARG A 844 -3.83 1.68 -35.52
N GLN A 845 -3.38 1.96 -36.74
CA GLN A 845 -4.17 1.70 -37.94
C GLN A 845 -4.34 0.21 -38.22
N ILE A 846 -3.29 -0.60 -37.99
CA ILE A 846 -3.38 -2.06 -38.12
C ILE A 846 -4.28 -2.64 -37.02
N ALA A 847 -4.22 -2.11 -35.78
CA ALA A 847 -5.10 -2.53 -34.70
C ALA A 847 -6.58 -2.31 -35.01
N ILE A 848 -6.94 -1.17 -35.61
CA ILE A 848 -8.32 -0.91 -36.05
C ILE A 848 -8.75 -1.93 -37.11
N LYS A 849 -7.90 -2.22 -38.10
CA LYS A 849 -8.20 -3.24 -39.12
C LYS A 849 -8.30 -4.66 -38.55
N ALA A 850 -7.52 -4.97 -37.52
CA ALA A 850 -7.58 -6.24 -36.82
C ALA A 850 -8.90 -6.37 -36.03
N GLU A 851 -9.32 -5.32 -35.34
CA GLU A 851 -10.62 -5.26 -34.64
C GLU A 851 -11.79 -5.36 -35.60
N GLU A 852 -11.74 -4.67 -36.75
CA GLU A 852 -12.74 -4.83 -37.82
C GLU A 852 -12.78 -6.28 -38.32
N ALA A 853 -11.63 -6.91 -38.59
CA ALA A 853 -11.58 -8.30 -39.01
C ALA A 853 -12.12 -9.28 -37.95
N VAL A 854 -11.87 -9.01 -36.66
CA VAL A 854 -12.47 -9.76 -35.53
C VAL A 854 -13.99 -9.60 -35.50
N ASN A 855 -14.50 -8.38 -35.66
CA ASN A 855 -15.93 -8.09 -35.67
C ASN A 855 -16.64 -8.72 -36.87
N ASP A 856 -15.97 -8.76 -38.03
CA ASP A 856 -16.44 -9.43 -39.24
C ASP A 856 -16.30 -10.96 -39.16
N LYS A 857 -15.77 -11.51 -38.06
CA LYS A 857 -15.44 -12.93 -37.86
C LYS A 857 -14.51 -13.51 -38.93
N ASN A 858 -13.66 -12.66 -39.53
CA ASN A 858 -12.66 -13.06 -40.50
C ASN A 858 -11.32 -13.32 -39.79
N TRP A 859 -11.21 -14.50 -39.18
CA TRP A 859 -10.13 -14.88 -38.27
C TRP A 859 -8.75 -14.98 -38.95
N GLU A 860 -8.70 -15.40 -40.22
CA GLU A 860 -7.46 -15.47 -41.00
C GLU A 860 -6.87 -14.07 -41.20
N LYS A 861 -7.71 -13.11 -41.59
CA LYS A 861 -7.32 -11.71 -41.77
C LYS A 861 -6.97 -11.04 -40.44
N ALA A 862 -7.69 -11.35 -39.36
CA ALA A 862 -7.39 -10.87 -38.02
C ALA A 862 -6.05 -11.40 -37.49
N SER A 863 -5.74 -12.67 -37.74
CA SER A 863 -4.46 -13.31 -37.38
C SER A 863 -3.28 -12.69 -38.13
N MET A 864 -3.42 -12.44 -39.43
CA MET A 864 -2.39 -11.73 -40.21
C MET A 864 -2.09 -10.34 -39.65
N PHE A 865 -3.14 -9.55 -39.35
CA PHE A 865 -2.94 -8.23 -38.74
C PHE A 865 -2.36 -8.33 -37.33
N TYR A 866 -2.72 -9.33 -36.55
CA TYR A 866 -2.13 -9.57 -35.24
C TYR A 866 -0.62 -9.84 -35.30
N ILE A 867 -0.17 -10.71 -36.23
CA ILE A 867 1.26 -10.99 -36.44
C ILE A 867 2.00 -9.71 -36.87
N GLU A 868 1.42 -8.93 -37.80
CA GLU A 868 1.99 -7.67 -38.25
C GLU A 868 2.11 -6.66 -37.10
N MET A 869 1.09 -6.56 -36.25
CA MET A 869 1.16 -5.74 -35.04
C MET A 869 2.23 -6.22 -34.06
N LYS A 870 2.33 -7.53 -33.81
CA LYS A 870 3.32 -8.12 -32.91
C LYS A 870 4.74 -7.79 -33.36
N LEU A 871 5.04 -7.96 -34.65
CA LEU A 871 6.35 -7.64 -35.23
C LEU A 871 6.69 -6.15 -35.07
N ILE A 872 5.73 -5.24 -35.26
CA ILE A 872 5.96 -3.80 -35.06
C ILE A 872 6.14 -3.49 -33.56
N TYR A 873 5.31 -4.10 -32.70
CA TYR A 873 5.31 -3.94 -31.24
C TYR A 873 6.64 -4.34 -30.59
N GLU A 874 7.22 -5.47 -31.01
CA GLU A 874 8.51 -5.96 -30.52
C GLU A 874 9.67 -5.02 -30.89
N THR A 875 9.52 -4.19 -31.94
CA THR A 875 10.53 -3.20 -32.33
C THR A 875 10.37 -1.84 -31.64
N LEU A 876 9.42 -1.69 -30.70
CA LEU A 876 9.19 -0.45 -29.96
C LEU A 876 10.01 -0.38 -28.66
N PRO A 877 10.53 0.80 -28.28
CA PRO A 877 11.13 1.02 -26.97
C PRO A 877 10.17 0.67 -25.83
N GLU A 878 10.68 0.13 -24.70
CA GLU A 878 9.88 -0.34 -23.56
C GLU A 878 8.85 0.71 -23.09
N THR A 879 9.28 1.97 -23.04
CA THR A 879 8.45 3.12 -22.61
C THR A 879 7.18 3.35 -23.45
N HIS A 880 7.07 2.76 -24.64
CA HIS A 880 5.92 2.93 -25.53
C HIS A 880 5.10 1.64 -25.74
N ARG A 881 5.57 0.50 -25.21
CA ARG A 881 4.90 -0.80 -25.33
C ARG A 881 3.65 -0.87 -24.43
N ASP A 882 3.72 -0.31 -23.23
CA ASP A 882 2.63 -0.35 -22.23
C ASP A 882 1.30 0.22 -22.76
N ALA A 883 1.37 1.27 -23.59
CA ALA A 883 0.18 1.93 -24.13
C ALA A 883 -0.60 1.10 -25.17
N MET A 884 0.01 0.04 -25.74
CA MET A 884 -0.61 -0.81 -26.76
C MET A 884 -0.82 -2.25 -26.29
N TYR A 885 -0.17 -2.67 -25.20
CA TYR A 885 -0.20 -4.05 -24.70
C TYR A 885 -1.63 -4.55 -24.47
N GLU A 886 -2.47 -3.78 -23.76
CA GLU A 886 -3.86 -4.18 -23.47
C GLU A 886 -4.69 -4.39 -24.74
N ARG A 887 -4.49 -3.53 -25.74
CA ARG A 887 -5.20 -3.63 -27.03
C ARG A 887 -4.72 -4.82 -27.85
N LEU A 888 -3.41 -5.07 -27.88
CA LEU A 888 -2.81 -6.25 -28.51
C LEU A 888 -3.26 -7.56 -27.85
N ALA A 889 -3.33 -7.59 -26.52
CA ALA A 889 -3.78 -8.76 -25.76
C ALA A 889 -5.25 -9.09 -26.05
N LYS A 890 -6.14 -8.08 -26.08
CA LYS A 890 -7.56 -8.28 -26.45
C LYS A 890 -7.74 -8.82 -27.87
N ILE A 891 -6.96 -8.31 -28.83
CA ILE A 891 -7.01 -8.80 -30.22
C ILE A 891 -6.44 -10.22 -30.30
N ALA A 892 -5.36 -10.54 -29.57
CA ALA A 892 -4.81 -11.88 -29.47
C ALA A 892 -5.84 -12.89 -28.96
N ASP A 893 -6.49 -12.58 -27.84
CA ASP A 893 -7.54 -13.42 -27.24
C ASP A 893 -8.70 -13.65 -28.21
N SER A 894 -9.11 -12.62 -28.95
CA SER A 894 -10.19 -12.69 -29.93
C SER A 894 -9.83 -13.55 -31.15
N VAL A 895 -8.59 -13.45 -31.63
CA VAL A 895 -8.06 -14.29 -32.72
C VAL A 895 -7.94 -15.74 -32.26
N ASN A 896 -7.42 -15.98 -31.04
CA ASN A 896 -7.32 -17.32 -30.45
C ASN A 896 -8.71 -17.95 -30.27
N PHE A 897 -9.70 -17.18 -29.83
CA PHE A 897 -11.09 -17.64 -29.78
C PHE A 897 -11.62 -18.05 -31.17
N GLY A 898 -11.35 -17.23 -32.20
CA GLY A 898 -11.74 -17.53 -33.58
C GLY A 898 -11.07 -18.78 -34.15
N PHE A 899 -9.78 -18.99 -33.85
CA PHE A 899 -9.05 -20.21 -34.21
C PHE A 899 -9.68 -21.44 -33.54
N VAL A 900 -9.95 -21.36 -32.23
CA VAL A 900 -10.65 -22.43 -31.49
C VAL A 900 -12.02 -22.73 -32.11
N GLU A 901 -12.78 -21.70 -32.52
CA GLU A 901 -14.05 -21.89 -33.21
C GLU A 901 -13.92 -22.58 -34.57
N GLN A 902 -12.93 -22.22 -35.40
CA GLN A 902 -12.70 -22.84 -36.71
C GLN A 902 -12.20 -24.27 -36.58
N THR A 903 -11.25 -24.52 -35.68
CA THR A 903 -10.70 -25.85 -35.41
C THR A 903 -11.77 -26.77 -34.84
N ALA A 904 -12.63 -26.27 -33.95
CA ALA A 904 -13.82 -26.98 -33.48
C ALA A 904 -14.73 -27.43 -34.64
N LYS A 905 -15.04 -26.53 -35.59
CA LYS A 905 -15.85 -26.86 -36.78
C LYS A 905 -15.14 -27.84 -37.73
N ALA A 906 -13.83 -27.74 -37.88
CA ALA A 906 -13.04 -28.65 -38.69
C ALA A 906 -12.99 -30.06 -38.09
N ILE A 907 -12.87 -30.18 -36.76
CA ILE A 907 -12.98 -31.46 -36.05
C ILE A 907 -14.35 -32.10 -36.29
N GLU A 908 -15.42 -31.31 -36.18
CA GLU A 908 -16.78 -31.81 -36.44
C GLU A 908 -16.98 -32.30 -37.87
N HIS A 909 -16.36 -31.63 -38.85
CA HIS A 909 -16.42 -31.99 -40.27
C HIS A 909 -15.61 -33.25 -40.58
N GLU A 910 -14.34 -33.32 -40.16
CA GLU A 910 -13.47 -34.48 -40.39
C GLU A 910 -13.98 -35.74 -39.66
N ALA A 911 -14.54 -35.56 -38.45
CA ALA A 911 -15.22 -36.64 -37.74
C ALA A 911 -16.48 -37.12 -38.49
N ALA A 912 -17.20 -36.23 -39.16
CA ALA A 912 -18.36 -36.58 -39.99
C ALA A 912 -17.99 -37.25 -41.32
N GLU A 913 -16.81 -36.97 -41.87
CA GLU A 913 -16.27 -37.62 -43.07
C GLU A 913 -15.55 -38.95 -42.79
N GLY A 914 -15.39 -39.31 -41.51
CA GLY A 914 -14.75 -40.56 -41.08
C GLY A 914 -13.22 -40.49 -41.00
N ASN A 915 -12.62 -39.31 -41.15
CA ASN A 915 -11.16 -39.09 -41.05
C ASN A 915 -10.73 -38.95 -39.58
N MET A 916 -10.89 -40.05 -38.82
CA MET A 916 -10.80 -40.03 -37.35
C MET A 916 -9.43 -39.68 -36.78
N GLU A 917 -8.34 -40.03 -37.47
CA GLU A 917 -6.98 -39.69 -37.02
C GLU A 917 -6.70 -38.19 -37.11
N LYS A 918 -7.21 -37.55 -38.17
CA LYS A 918 -7.07 -36.12 -38.40
C LYS A 918 -7.92 -35.31 -37.42
N ALA A 919 -9.13 -35.79 -37.12
CA ALA A 919 -9.97 -35.21 -36.06
C ALA A 919 -9.29 -35.29 -34.68
N ARG A 920 -8.58 -36.38 -34.38
CA ARG A 920 -7.83 -36.56 -33.12
C ARG A 920 -6.65 -35.60 -33.01
N GLN A 921 -5.88 -35.41 -34.09
CA GLN A 921 -4.78 -34.44 -34.13
C GLN A 921 -5.29 -33.00 -33.93
N LEU A 922 -6.34 -32.61 -34.65
CA LEU A 922 -6.95 -31.29 -34.52
C LEU A 922 -7.49 -31.04 -33.10
N TYR A 923 -8.01 -32.08 -32.43
CA TYR A 923 -8.46 -31.99 -31.04
C TYR A 923 -7.30 -31.77 -30.05
N ALA A 924 -6.13 -32.37 -30.28
CA ALA A 924 -4.95 -32.12 -29.47
C ALA A 924 -4.44 -30.68 -29.63
N GLU A 925 -4.44 -30.15 -30.86
CA GLU A 925 -4.10 -28.75 -31.14
C GLU A 925 -5.11 -27.76 -30.51
N LEU A 926 -6.39 -28.13 -30.51
CA LEU A 926 -7.45 -27.35 -29.85
C LEU A 926 -7.22 -27.24 -28.33
N ALA A 927 -6.74 -28.30 -27.68
CA ALA A 927 -6.52 -28.32 -26.23
C ALA A 927 -5.38 -27.38 -25.79
N ASP A 928 -4.26 -27.35 -26.52
CA ASP A 928 -3.14 -26.42 -26.25
C ASP A 928 -3.56 -24.95 -26.49
N ALA A 929 -4.34 -24.69 -27.55
CA ALA A 929 -4.88 -23.35 -27.80
C ALA A 929 -5.88 -22.90 -26.72
N TYR A 930 -6.67 -23.82 -26.16
CA TYR A 930 -7.63 -23.56 -25.09
C TYR A 930 -6.94 -23.12 -23.79
N GLU A 931 -5.82 -23.73 -23.41
CA GLU A 931 -5.10 -23.39 -22.18
C GLU A 931 -4.66 -21.92 -22.11
N ARG A 932 -4.33 -21.35 -23.28
CA ARG A 932 -3.81 -19.98 -23.43
C ARG A 932 -4.89 -18.90 -23.45
N LEU A 933 -6.18 -19.27 -23.41
CA LEU A 933 -7.29 -18.33 -23.36
C LEU A 933 -7.51 -17.79 -21.95
N THR A 934 -7.92 -16.52 -21.85
CA THR A 934 -8.28 -15.91 -20.57
C THR A 934 -9.58 -16.50 -19.99
N PRO A 935 -9.78 -16.43 -18.65
CA PRO A 935 -10.93 -17.05 -17.99
C PRO A 935 -12.30 -16.59 -18.49
N GLU A 936 -12.41 -15.37 -19.01
CA GLU A 936 -13.64 -14.85 -19.62
C GLU A 936 -14.01 -15.59 -20.91
N TYR A 937 -13.04 -15.85 -21.78
CA TYR A 937 -13.27 -16.54 -23.05
C TYR A 937 -13.40 -18.05 -22.89
N LYS A 938 -12.66 -18.69 -21.95
CA LYS A 938 -12.82 -20.11 -21.60
C LYS A 938 -14.28 -20.47 -21.29
N LYS A 939 -14.98 -19.60 -20.55
CA LYS A 939 -16.42 -19.79 -20.24
C LYS A 939 -17.32 -19.79 -21.49
N LYS A 940 -16.99 -19.00 -22.51
CA LYS A 940 -17.79 -18.88 -23.75
C LYS A 940 -17.70 -20.15 -24.62
N ILE A 941 -16.56 -20.85 -24.60
CA ILE A 941 -16.30 -22.03 -25.44
C ILE A 941 -16.43 -23.38 -24.74
N ALA A 942 -16.53 -23.42 -23.40
CA ALA A 942 -16.68 -24.65 -22.61
C ALA A 942 -17.86 -25.54 -23.07
N LYS A 943 -18.93 -24.92 -23.58
CA LYS A 943 -20.09 -25.62 -24.14
C LYS A 943 -19.77 -26.40 -25.42
N TRP A 944 -18.96 -25.82 -26.32
CA TRP A 944 -18.53 -26.47 -27.56
C TRP A 944 -17.52 -27.58 -27.33
N GLY A 945 -16.57 -27.38 -26.40
CA GLY A 945 -15.61 -28.43 -26.02
C GLY A 945 -16.29 -29.71 -25.53
N MET A 946 -17.39 -29.57 -24.77
CA MET A 946 -18.20 -30.70 -24.32
C MET A 946 -18.94 -31.41 -25.46
N ASP A 947 -19.57 -30.66 -26.38
CA ASP A 947 -20.32 -31.27 -27.49
C ASP A 947 -19.39 -32.07 -28.43
N ILE A 948 -18.18 -31.57 -28.68
CA ILE A 948 -17.16 -32.25 -29.48
C ILE A 948 -16.64 -33.51 -28.77
N TYR A 949 -16.35 -33.42 -27.46
CA TYR A 949 -15.91 -34.56 -26.66
C TYR A 949 -16.94 -35.71 -26.69
N TRP A 950 -18.22 -35.42 -26.45
CA TRP A 950 -19.29 -36.43 -26.47
C TRP A 950 -19.54 -37.03 -27.86
N LYS A 951 -19.16 -36.33 -28.93
CA LYS A 951 -19.28 -36.82 -30.30
C LYS A 951 -18.10 -37.74 -30.66
N LEU A 952 -16.87 -37.33 -30.35
CA LEU A 952 -15.64 -38.12 -30.55
C LEU A 952 -15.61 -39.38 -29.68
N GLN A 953 -16.16 -39.33 -28.46
CA GLN A 953 -16.29 -40.48 -27.58
C GLN A 953 -17.30 -41.52 -28.10
N ARG A 954 -18.40 -41.08 -28.72
CA ARG A 954 -19.41 -41.99 -29.31
C ARG A 954 -18.90 -42.71 -30.56
N GLU A 955 -18.03 -42.06 -31.33
CA GLU A 955 -17.40 -42.61 -32.53
C GLU A 955 -16.13 -43.44 -32.22
N GLY A 956 -15.80 -43.64 -30.93
CA GLY A 956 -14.70 -44.53 -30.50
C GLY A 956 -13.28 -43.95 -30.66
N VAL A 957 -13.14 -42.62 -30.74
CA VAL A 957 -11.86 -41.95 -31.00
C VAL A 957 -11.04 -41.67 -29.72
N ILE A 958 -11.68 -41.70 -28.54
CA ILE A 958 -11.03 -41.44 -27.24
C ILE A 958 -11.47 -42.52 -26.23
N ASP A 959 -10.51 -43.26 -25.66
CA ASP A 959 -10.79 -44.57 -25.03
C ASP A 959 -11.22 -44.56 -23.55
N LYS A 960 -11.06 -43.45 -22.80
CA LYS A 960 -11.41 -43.44 -21.36
C LYS A 960 -12.00 -42.12 -20.87
N LEU A 961 -13.03 -42.25 -20.06
CA LEU A 961 -13.61 -41.20 -19.21
C LEU A 961 -12.68 -40.94 -18.00
N PRO A 962 -12.41 -39.68 -17.64
CA PRO A 962 -11.89 -39.35 -16.31
C PRO A 962 -12.89 -39.77 -15.22
N GLU A 963 -12.37 -40.21 -14.06
CA GLU A 963 -13.13 -40.73 -12.90
C GLU A 963 -14.27 -39.81 -12.40
N ALA A 964 -14.22 -38.51 -12.69
CA ALA A 964 -15.24 -37.53 -12.33
C ALA A 964 -16.62 -37.72 -13.00
N SER A 965 -16.77 -38.70 -13.90
CA SER A 965 -18.00 -38.94 -14.67
C SER A 965 -18.88 -40.08 -14.15
N GLN A 966 -18.40 -40.89 -13.20
CA GLN A 966 -19.25 -41.88 -12.53
C GLN A 966 -20.19 -41.22 -11.51
N GLU A 967 -19.72 -40.20 -10.80
CA GLU A 967 -20.51 -39.39 -9.86
C GLU A 967 -21.61 -38.59 -10.58
N ALA A 968 -21.30 -38.01 -11.75
CA ALA A 968 -22.28 -37.29 -12.57
C ALA A 968 -23.39 -38.20 -13.16
N LYS A 969 -23.15 -39.52 -13.25
CA LYS A 969 -24.16 -40.49 -13.69
C LYS A 969 -25.12 -40.84 -12.56
N ALA A 970 -24.64 -40.86 -11.31
CA ALA A 970 -25.45 -41.06 -10.11
C ALA A 970 -26.34 -39.82 -9.79
N GLU A 971 -25.82 -38.61 -10.01
CA GLU A 971 -26.61 -37.38 -9.77
C GLU A 971 -27.63 -37.07 -10.88
N LYS A 972 -27.45 -37.58 -12.10
CA LYS A 972 -28.45 -37.48 -13.17
C LYS A 972 -29.73 -38.27 -12.86
N GLU A 973 -29.63 -39.30 -12.02
CA GLU A 973 -30.77 -40.04 -11.48
C GLU A 973 -31.40 -39.32 -10.28
N ALA A 974 -30.62 -38.55 -9.50
CA ALA A 974 -31.11 -37.71 -8.40
C ALA A 974 -31.78 -36.40 -8.86
N ALA A 975 -31.36 -35.84 -10.01
CA ALA A 975 -31.86 -34.57 -10.57
C ALA A 975 -33.26 -34.64 -11.21
N ARG A 976 -34.03 -35.72 -11.01
CA ARG A 976 -35.42 -35.83 -11.50
C ARG A 976 -36.45 -35.14 -10.60
N THR A 977 -36.02 -34.61 -9.46
CA THR A 977 -36.86 -33.88 -8.50
C THR A 977 -36.07 -32.71 -7.92
N ASP A 978 -36.07 -31.57 -8.61
CA ASP A 978 -36.39 -30.22 -8.09
C ASP A 978 -35.74 -29.12 -8.96
N SER A 979 -36.46 -28.03 -9.21
CA SER A 979 -36.07 -26.98 -10.14
C SER A 979 -35.32 -25.82 -9.46
N ASN A 980 -34.00 -25.93 -9.29
CA ASN A 980 -33.16 -24.73 -9.02
C ASN A 980 -31.65 -24.89 -9.28
N THR A 981 -31.24 -25.82 -10.15
CA THR A 981 -29.84 -26.30 -10.25
C THR A 981 -29.07 -25.83 -11.50
N SER A 982 -29.31 -24.62 -12.01
CA SER A 982 -28.51 -24.06 -13.12
C SER A 982 -27.26 -23.28 -12.66
N LEU A 983 -27.20 -22.83 -11.40
CA LEU A 983 -26.07 -22.05 -10.87
C LEU A 983 -25.01 -22.89 -10.14
N GLN A 984 -25.36 -24.08 -9.61
CA GLN A 984 -24.41 -24.96 -8.91
C GLN A 984 -23.52 -25.78 -9.84
N LEU A 985 -23.93 -26.06 -11.08
CA LEU A 985 -23.10 -26.81 -12.03
C LEU A 985 -21.92 -25.99 -12.58
N VAL A 986 -22.01 -24.64 -12.57
CA VAL A 986 -20.94 -23.74 -13.04
C VAL A 986 -19.83 -23.57 -11.99
N SER A 987 -20.14 -23.74 -10.69
CA SER A 987 -19.14 -23.60 -9.63
C SER A 987 -18.25 -24.83 -9.48
N ILE A 988 -18.76 -26.03 -9.79
CA ILE A 988 -18.00 -27.29 -9.68
C ILE A 988 -17.00 -27.44 -10.84
N TRP A 989 -17.33 -26.95 -12.04
CA TRP A 989 -16.39 -26.93 -13.18
C TRP A 989 -15.31 -25.83 -13.08
N LYS A 990 -15.50 -24.82 -12.23
CA LYS A 990 -14.45 -23.85 -11.85
C LYS A 990 -13.41 -24.43 -10.88
N ARG A 991 -13.70 -25.57 -10.23
CA ARG A 991 -12.84 -26.19 -9.21
C ARG A 991 -11.90 -27.29 -9.73
N LYS A 992 -12.13 -27.82 -10.94
CA LYS A 992 -11.35 -28.95 -11.51
C LYS A 992 -10.63 -28.63 -12.83
N LEU A 993 -10.68 -27.37 -13.29
CA LEU A 993 -9.87 -26.80 -14.38
C LEU A 993 -8.95 -25.76 -13.76
#